data_AF-A0A7X7RKF7-F1
#
_entry.id   AF-A0A7X7RKF7-F1
#
_cell.length_a   1.000
_cell.length_b   1.000
_cell.length_c   1.000
_cell.angle_alpha   90.00
_cell.angle_beta   90.00
_cell.angle_gamma   90.00
#
_symmetry.space_group_name_H-M   'P 1'
#
loop_
_entity.id
_entity.type
_entity.pdbx_description
1 polymer ?
#
loop_
_entity_poly.entity_id
_entity_poly.type
_entity_poly.pdbx_seq_one_letter_code
_entity_poly.pdbx_strand_id
1 'polypeptide(L)'
;ENDGRSIRSPWRTLRNLKENSTVYLLPGEYPADQEISASNVTLRKRGSTGPVLFRGGAVGLTVKGRKVTLDGLNFCGSTRAAISVQAPGCEITRCGFAAAPVAILAEPTAWRKDQAPAALEIDLNHNAFAASLQRPLDLGTASAIVRDNIFAGSREGLTQSNLVIFNNAYATAELPAAELNACHIAPEFTAADQGDFTLVNNWQFDGRGSDLRPIGPYNRLQSQRPTRIFGPMIHSATPHTINVEWWTSADGVNSELSWGEDEKCTQKAGDAYSSGCYHSVSLTGLEAGKKYYFRVDSRQPAFEFHTNRDLAEADLLKPRERVSSEILTATTPAVAAAAREFYVASSGSDDAAGTLEAPWQTVAKAMAVARAGDTVFLRAGTYNEQIFLRASGEPGRPLTLRNAPGEKVWLEGSNQKLTCGLIINNKHHVVVKGFYMRSYGGIAGGAISINGGSDISIRKIFYDGRSPVYTPPALSARMTHRLSVSNCFYTRGFHGLVFYQCPDLEVSHCVAYITQIGAIAVYNLPHQKANLHHNLLFDGTLQKLGAAPFNVSYLEPITENYNCIYPRIPGELKAFIRPNRLADNSSNDKAFTLSEYEKLSGRKSTSFFANPDVPALPEMISFTSIADWKERWQSLGKEHQELEYKKISAKEFAPLEAADFFPRNPACQKAADGQPIGLDPAAWK
;
A
#
# COMPACT_ATOMS: atom_id res chain seq x y z
N GLU A 1 -2.54 40.08 2.40
CA GLU A 1 -1.32 39.58 3.05
C GLU A 1 -1.07 38.07 2.86
N ASN A 2 -2.07 37.27 2.47
CA ASN A 2 -1.86 35.84 2.20
C ASN A 2 -1.42 35.57 0.76
N ASP A 3 -0.23 35.00 0.58
CA ASP A 3 0.34 34.63 -0.72
C ASP A 3 -0.20 33.30 -1.29
N GLY A 4 -0.97 32.56 -0.48
CA GLY A 4 -1.62 31.31 -0.87
C GLY A 4 -0.67 30.12 -1.04
N ARG A 5 0.61 30.26 -0.67
CA ARG A 5 1.64 29.22 -0.88
C ARG A 5 1.75 28.23 0.28
N SER A 6 1.13 28.52 1.43
CA SER A 6 1.22 27.70 2.65
C SER A 6 -0.15 27.37 3.23
N ILE A 7 -0.24 26.20 3.88
CA ILE A 7 -1.43 25.73 4.62
C ILE A 7 -1.75 26.68 5.79
N ARG A 8 -0.77 27.42 6.31
CA ARG A 8 -0.96 28.37 7.42
C ARG A 8 -1.56 29.71 6.96
N SER A 9 -1.48 30.03 5.68
CA SER A 9 -1.93 31.30 5.09
C SER A 9 -2.72 31.07 3.77
N PRO A 10 -3.78 30.24 3.78
CA PRO A 10 -4.51 29.90 2.56
C PRO A 10 -5.33 31.09 2.03
N TRP A 11 -5.58 31.09 0.73
CA TRP A 11 -6.55 32.00 0.13
C TRP A 11 -7.98 31.63 0.54
N ARG A 12 -8.76 32.65 0.95
CA ARG A 12 -10.21 32.53 1.19
C ARG A 12 -11.07 33.07 0.05
N THR A 13 -10.46 33.72 -0.94
CA THR A 13 -11.15 34.29 -2.11
C THR A 13 -10.35 34.00 -3.37
N LEU A 14 -11.00 34.07 -4.52
CA LEU A 14 -10.41 33.79 -5.83
C LEU A 14 -9.86 35.04 -6.56
N ARG A 15 -9.93 36.22 -5.93
CA ARG A 15 -9.59 37.53 -6.54
C ARG A 15 -8.15 37.65 -7.07
N ASN A 16 -7.22 36.87 -6.53
CA ASN A 16 -5.79 36.92 -6.89
C ASN A 16 -5.35 35.77 -7.80
N LEU A 17 -6.30 35.04 -8.41
CA LEU A 17 -6.01 33.99 -9.37
C LEU A 17 -5.20 34.52 -10.55
N LYS A 18 -4.16 33.78 -10.93
CA LYS A 18 -3.33 34.06 -12.11
C LYS A 18 -3.65 33.06 -13.20
N GLU A 19 -3.43 33.47 -14.45
CA GLU A 19 -3.51 32.56 -15.58
C GLU A 19 -2.52 31.39 -15.44
N ASN A 20 -2.84 30.25 -16.04
CA ASN A 20 -1.97 29.06 -16.07
C ASN A 20 -1.64 28.53 -14.65
N SER A 21 -2.63 28.50 -13.76
CA SER A 21 -2.42 28.12 -12.36
C SER A 21 -3.29 26.94 -11.92
N THR A 22 -2.75 26.12 -11.02
CA THR A 22 -3.52 25.11 -10.27
C THR A 22 -3.60 25.55 -8.82
N VAL A 23 -4.82 25.67 -8.30
CA VAL A 23 -5.10 26.05 -6.92
C VAL A 23 -5.74 24.89 -6.17
N TYR A 24 -5.16 24.57 -5.02
CA TYR A 24 -5.60 23.51 -4.14
C TYR A 24 -6.40 24.08 -2.97
N LEU A 25 -7.69 23.76 -2.90
CA LEU A 25 -8.58 24.17 -1.81
C LEU A 25 -8.56 23.14 -0.69
N LEU A 26 -8.45 23.62 0.55
CA LEU A 26 -8.54 22.75 1.72
C LEU A 26 -10.03 22.48 2.03
N PRO A 27 -10.37 21.34 2.63
CA PRO A 27 -11.74 21.07 3.05
C PRO A 27 -12.27 22.17 3.98
N GLY A 28 -13.52 22.59 3.79
CA GLY A 28 -14.15 23.69 4.52
C GLY A 28 -15.16 24.46 3.67
N GLU A 29 -15.82 25.43 4.32
CA GLU A 29 -16.76 26.32 3.66
C GLU A 29 -16.07 27.55 3.07
N TYR A 30 -16.41 27.87 1.83
CA TYR A 30 -15.94 29.01 1.06
C TYR A 30 -17.09 29.97 0.77
N PRO A 31 -16.83 31.30 0.75
CA PRO A 31 -17.87 32.27 0.43
C PRO A 31 -18.43 31.99 -0.98
N ALA A 32 -19.74 32.15 -1.14
CA ALA A 32 -20.39 32.17 -2.46
C ALA A 32 -20.07 33.46 -3.23
N ASP A 33 -20.65 33.61 -4.42
CA ASP A 33 -20.50 34.75 -5.34
C ASP A 33 -19.02 35.04 -5.69
N GLN A 34 -18.20 33.99 -5.75
CA GLN A 34 -16.81 34.07 -6.19
C GLN A 34 -16.73 34.07 -7.71
N GLU A 35 -15.64 34.61 -8.24
CA GLU A 35 -15.41 34.69 -9.68
C GLU A 35 -14.02 34.19 -10.08
N ILE A 36 -13.95 33.49 -11.20
CA ILE A 36 -12.70 33.10 -11.87
C ILE A 36 -12.61 33.85 -13.19
N SER A 37 -11.84 34.94 -13.21
CA SER A 37 -11.59 35.71 -14.44
C SER A 37 -10.33 35.28 -15.18
N ALA A 38 -9.41 34.59 -14.50
CA ALA A 38 -8.17 34.09 -15.10
C ALA A 38 -8.41 32.84 -15.97
N SER A 39 -7.69 32.74 -17.09
CA SER A 39 -7.80 31.61 -18.02
C SER A 39 -6.76 30.53 -17.73
N ASN A 40 -7.03 29.30 -18.19
CA ASN A 40 -6.20 28.11 -17.97
C ASN A 40 -5.95 27.85 -16.47
N VAL A 41 -7.04 27.75 -15.70
CA VAL A 41 -7.00 27.59 -14.24
C VAL A 41 -7.62 26.26 -13.84
N THR A 42 -6.96 25.53 -12.94
CA THR A 42 -7.55 24.35 -12.28
C THR A 42 -7.78 24.66 -10.81
N LEU A 43 -9.03 24.55 -10.35
CA LEU A 43 -9.40 24.66 -8.94
C LEU A 43 -9.78 23.27 -8.43
N ARG A 44 -9.00 22.73 -7.49
CA ARG A 44 -9.12 21.32 -7.06
C ARG A 44 -9.11 21.17 -5.54
N LYS A 45 -9.92 20.26 -5.00
CA LYS A 45 -9.83 19.83 -3.59
C LYS A 45 -8.47 19.21 -3.26
N ARG A 46 -7.90 19.54 -2.11
CA ARG A 46 -6.69 18.92 -1.54
C ARG A 46 -7.05 17.88 -0.48
N GLY A 47 -6.47 16.69 -0.60
CA GLY A 47 -6.66 15.61 0.36
C GLY A 47 -7.95 14.81 0.11
N SER A 48 -8.14 13.76 0.89
CA SER A 48 -9.31 12.87 0.81
C SER A 48 -10.41 13.23 1.80
N THR A 49 -10.13 14.06 2.80
CA THR A 49 -11.04 14.35 3.93
C THR A 49 -12.00 15.50 3.62
N GLY A 50 -13.29 15.41 4.00
CA GLY A 50 -14.27 16.53 4.01
C GLY A 50 -14.61 17.20 2.66
N PRO A 51 -15.72 17.95 2.55
CA PRO A 51 -16.06 18.68 1.33
C PRO A 51 -15.34 20.04 1.23
N VAL A 52 -15.12 20.50 0.00
CA VAL A 52 -14.89 21.92 -0.32
C VAL A 52 -16.24 22.49 -0.72
N LEU A 53 -16.84 23.31 0.13
CA LEU A 53 -18.25 23.70 -0.01
C LEU A 53 -18.41 25.19 -0.27
N PHE A 54 -19.04 25.54 -1.38
CA PHE A 54 -19.57 26.88 -1.65
C PHE A 54 -21.04 26.91 -1.24
N ARG A 55 -21.36 27.70 -0.20
CA ARG A 55 -22.72 27.74 0.38
C ARG A 55 -23.37 29.11 0.22
N GLY A 56 -24.61 29.13 -0.27
CA GLY A 56 -25.44 30.33 -0.37
C GLY A 56 -25.13 31.18 -1.61
N GLY A 57 -25.37 32.50 -1.49
CA GLY A 57 -25.18 33.49 -2.55
C GLY A 57 -26.22 33.42 -3.67
N ALA A 58 -26.14 34.36 -4.61
CA ALA A 58 -26.92 34.29 -5.84
C ALA A 58 -26.35 33.19 -6.74
N VAL A 59 -25.03 33.19 -6.92
CA VAL A 59 -24.30 32.17 -7.66
C VAL A 59 -23.19 31.62 -6.79
N GLY A 60 -23.04 30.30 -6.69
CA GLY A 60 -21.93 29.71 -5.94
C GLY A 60 -20.55 30.13 -6.50
N LEU A 61 -20.37 29.96 -7.81
CA LEU A 61 -19.15 30.35 -8.54
C LEU A 61 -19.45 30.81 -9.97
N THR A 62 -18.85 31.92 -10.38
CA THR A 62 -18.93 32.44 -11.76
C THR A 62 -17.61 32.22 -12.50
N VAL A 63 -17.65 31.56 -13.66
CA VAL A 63 -16.49 31.25 -14.50
C VAL A 63 -16.47 32.18 -15.71
N LYS A 64 -15.60 33.19 -15.67
CA LYS A 64 -15.40 34.19 -16.74
C LYS A 64 -14.13 33.92 -17.57
N GLY A 65 -13.17 33.17 -17.02
CA GLY A 65 -11.94 32.76 -17.70
C GLY A 65 -12.16 31.56 -18.63
N ARG A 66 -11.33 31.45 -19.67
CA ARG A 66 -11.35 30.32 -20.61
C ARG A 66 -10.58 29.13 -20.04
N LYS A 67 -10.92 27.89 -20.42
CA LYS A 67 -10.17 26.68 -20.03
C LYS A 67 -10.05 26.53 -18.51
N VAL A 68 -11.18 26.48 -17.82
CA VAL A 68 -11.23 26.37 -16.35
C VAL A 68 -11.69 24.97 -15.96
N THR A 69 -10.88 24.29 -15.14
CA THR A 69 -11.23 22.98 -14.58
C THR A 69 -11.62 23.13 -13.10
N LEU A 70 -12.80 22.65 -12.74
CA LEU A 70 -13.30 22.57 -11.37
C LEU A 70 -13.34 21.10 -10.94
N ASP A 71 -12.66 20.77 -9.85
CA ASP A 71 -12.41 19.37 -9.48
C ASP A 71 -12.65 19.11 -7.99
N GLY A 72 -13.71 18.37 -7.68
CA GLY A 72 -14.01 17.93 -6.31
C GLY A 72 -14.61 19.04 -5.43
N LEU A 73 -15.44 19.91 -6.01
CA LEU A 73 -16.07 21.05 -5.34
C LEU A 73 -17.57 20.82 -5.17
N ASN A 74 -18.13 21.19 -4.03
CA ASN A 74 -19.56 21.04 -3.75
C ASN A 74 -20.23 22.41 -3.64
N PHE A 75 -21.47 22.48 -4.13
CA PHE A 75 -22.27 23.71 -4.19
C PHE A 75 -23.64 23.45 -3.60
N CYS A 76 -24.06 24.30 -2.66
CA CYS A 76 -25.32 24.11 -1.94
C CYS A 76 -25.98 25.44 -1.57
N GLY A 77 -27.30 25.54 -1.78
CA GLY A 77 -28.11 26.64 -1.23
C GLY A 77 -28.04 27.96 -1.99
N SER A 78 -27.55 27.97 -3.23
CA SER A 78 -27.53 29.18 -4.06
C SER A 78 -28.94 29.52 -4.56
N THR A 79 -29.28 30.81 -4.60
CA THR A 79 -30.65 31.25 -4.92
C THR A 79 -30.93 31.39 -6.42
N ARG A 80 -29.91 31.33 -7.28
CA ARG A 80 -30.04 31.37 -8.75
C ARG A 80 -29.39 30.16 -9.42
N ALA A 81 -28.07 30.01 -9.26
CA ALA A 81 -27.33 28.91 -9.87
C ALA A 81 -26.16 28.46 -8.98
N ALA A 82 -25.78 27.17 -9.02
CA ALA A 82 -24.56 26.73 -8.36
C ALA A 82 -23.31 27.26 -9.10
N ILE A 83 -23.29 27.12 -10.42
CA ILE A 83 -22.22 27.64 -11.28
C ILE A 83 -22.82 28.42 -12.45
N SER A 84 -22.28 29.61 -12.72
CA SER A 84 -22.51 30.35 -13.96
C SER A 84 -21.27 30.27 -14.85
N VAL A 85 -21.41 29.75 -16.07
CA VAL A 85 -20.31 29.63 -17.05
C VAL A 85 -20.47 30.67 -18.14
N GLN A 86 -19.48 31.56 -18.29
CA GLN A 86 -19.54 32.70 -19.21
C GLN A 86 -18.48 32.66 -20.31
N ALA A 87 -17.54 31.71 -20.23
CA ALA A 87 -16.43 31.54 -21.18
C ALA A 87 -16.19 30.06 -21.52
N PRO A 88 -15.66 29.74 -22.72
CA PRO A 88 -15.55 28.37 -23.22
C PRO A 88 -14.45 27.55 -22.56
N GLY A 89 -14.62 26.22 -22.62
CA GLY A 89 -13.65 25.23 -22.14
C GLY A 89 -13.74 25.00 -20.64
N CYS A 90 -14.95 25.00 -20.07
CA CYS A 90 -15.12 24.71 -18.65
C CYS A 90 -15.28 23.20 -18.44
N GLU A 91 -14.35 22.60 -17.71
CA GLU A 91 -14.46 21.21 -17.26
C GLU A 91 -14.90 21.18 -15.80
N ILE A 92 -15.93 20.41 -15.50
CA ILE A 92 -16.48 20.27 -14.15
C ILE A 92 -16.50 18.79 -13.84
N THR A 93 -15.64 18.41 -12.90
CA THR A 93 -15.41 17.01 -12.54
C THR A 93 -15.51 16.77 -11.05
N ARG A 94 -16.10 15.63 -10.67
CA ARG A 94 -16.22 15.21 -9.26
C ARG A 94 -16.96 16.20 -8.36
N CYS A 95 -17.79 17.08 -8.93
CA CYS A 95 -18.49 18.11 -8.18
C CYS A 95 -19.88 17.64 -7.72
N GLY A 96 -20.36 18.20 -6.62
CA GLY A 96 -21.69 17.95 -6.06
C GLY A 96 -22.58 19.18 -6.10
N PHE A 97 -23.85 19.02 -6.46
CA PHE A 97 -24.82 20.11 -6.62
C PHE A 97 -26.13 19.81 -5.89
N ALA A 98 -26.53 20.68 -4.96
CA ALA A 98 -27.76 20.54 -4.18
C ALA A 98 -28.43 21.90 -3.91
N ALA A 99 -29.73 21.86 -3.58
CA ALA A 99 -30.49 22.98 -3.04
C ALA A 99 -30.30 24.29 -3.82
N ALA A 100 -30.36 24.22 -5.15
CA ALA A 100 -30.27 25.37 -6.05
C ALA A 100 -31.31 25.24 -7.18
N PRO A 101 -31.84 26.35 -7.72
CA PRO A 101 -32.74 26.28 -8.88
C PRO A 101 -32.06 25.67 -10.10
N VAL A 102 -30.82 26.09 -10.40
CA VAL A 102 -30.03 25.57 -11.53
C VAL A 102 -28.66 25.12 -11.03
N ALA A 103 -28.18 23.94 -11.43
CA ALA A 103 -26.81 23.55 -11.12
C ALA A 103 -25.81 24.27 -12.05
N ILE A 104 -25.93 24.05 -13.36
CA ILE A 104 -25.06 24.68 -14.36
C ILE A 104 -25.88 25.63 -15.24
N LEU A 105 -25.58 26.92 -15.14
CA LEU A 105 -26.18 27.98 -15.96
C LEU A 105 -25.14 28.50 -16.96
N ALA A 106 -25.39 28.36 -18.26
CA ALA A 106 -24.53 28.91 -19.30
C ALA A 106 -25.00 30.32 -19.71
N GLU A 107 -24.16 31.32 -19.49
CA GLU A 107 -24.43 32.73 -19.79
C GLU A 107 -23.34 33.28 -20.70
N PRO A 108 -23.34 32.92 -21.99
CA PRO A 108 -22.27 33.31 -22.90
C PRO A 108 -22.18 34.85 -22.97
N THR A 109 -21.01 35.38 -22.58
CA THR A 109 -20.76 36.82 -22.62
C THR A 109 -19.92 37.17 -23.84
N ALA A 110 -20.27 38.29 -24.48
CA ALA A 110 -19.44 38.85 -25.54
C ALA A 110 -18.26 39.60 -24.93
N TRP A 111 -17.06 39.37 -25.46
CA TRP A 111 -15.86 40.11 -25.06
C TRP A 111 -15.93 41.60 -25.45
N ARG A 112 -16.66 41.93 -26.52
CA ARG A 112 -16.99 43.30 -26.93
C ARG A 112 -18.50 43.46 -27.16
N LYS A 113 -19.03 44.66 -26.95
CA LYS A 113 -20.47 44.96 -27.08
C LYS A 113 -21.06 44.73 -28.48
N ASP A 114 -20.21 44.70 -29.50
CA ASP A 114 -20.53 44.57 -30.92
C ASP A 114 -20.27 43.16 -31.49
N GLN A 115 -19.84 42.20 -30.67
CA GLN A 115 -19.53 40.84 -31.08
C GLN A 115 -20.58 39.85 -30.57
N ALA A 116 -20.92 38.84 -31.36
CA ALA A 116 -21.68 37.70 -30.87
C ALA A 116 -20.87 36.94 -29.79
N PRO A 117 -21.50 36.47 -28.71
CA PRO A 117 -20.83 35.65 -27.71
C PRO A 117 -20.20 34.40 -28.32
N ALA A 118 -19.05 33.97 -27.79
CA ALA A 118 -18.46 32.71 -28.21
C ALA A 118 -19.38 31.53 -27.78
N ALA A 119 -19.49 30.51 -28.64
CA ALA A 119 -20.12 29.26 -28.24
C ALA A 119 -19.39 28.69 -27.02
N LEU A 120 -20.14 28.32 -25.99
CA LEU A 120 -19.58 27.70 -24.80
C LEU A 120 -19.52 26.19 -25.01
N GLU A 121 -18.40 25.61 -24.63
CA GLU A 121 -18.16 24.17 -24.54
C GLU A 121 -17.93 23.83 -23.06
N ILE A 122 -18.78 22.96 -22.53
CA ILE A 122 -18.75 22.52 -21.13
C ILE A 122 -18.60 21.00 -21.10
N ASP A 123 -17.63 20.49 -20.32
CA ASP A 123 -17.48 19.04 -20.05
C ASP A 123 -17.92 18.77 -18.61
N LEU A 124 -18.97 17.97 -18.45
CA LEU A 124 -19.47 17.51 -17.16
C LEU A 124 -19.19 16.02 -17.03
N ASN A 125 -18.21 15.68 -16.20
CA ASN A 125 -17.86 14.29 -15.95
C ASN A 125 -17.83 13.93 -14.47
N HIS A 126 -18.37 12.77 -14.09
CA HIS A 126 -18.27 12.28 -12.72
C HIS A 126 -18.86 13.19 -11.64
N ASN A 127 -19.93 13.93 -11.92
CA ASN A 127 -20.59 14.83 -10.95
C ASN A 127 -21.82 14.16 -10.31
N ALA A 128 -22.31 14.73 -9.20
CA ALA A 128 -23.59 14.36 -8.60
C ALA A 128 -24.56 15.53 -8.52
N PHE A 129 -25.80 15.28 -8.91
CA PHE A 129 -26.92 16.20 -8.85
C PHE A 129 -27.95 15.66 -7.86
N ALA A 130 -28.11 16.32 -6.72
CA ALA A 130 -29.01 15.89 -5.65
C ALA A 130 -30.49 16.02 -6.05
N ALA A 131 -31.37 15.29 -5.37
CA ALA A 131 -32.80 15.32 -5.63
C ALA A 131 -33.45 16.69 -5.35
N SER A 132 -32.83 17.51 -4.50
CA SER A 132 -33.26 18.87 -4.16
C SER A 132 -33.03 19.90 -5.27
N LEU A 133 -32.31 19.56 -6.35
CA LEU A 133 -32.15 20.43 -7.51
C LEU A 133 -33.41 20.46 -8.37
N GLN A 134 -33.79 21.66 -8.79
CA GLN A 134 -34.91 21.83 -9.72
C GLN A 134 -34.48 21.53 -11.16
N ARG A 135 -33.32 22.04 -11.59
CA ARG A 135 -32.80 21.88 -12.95
C ARG A 135 -31.29 21.60 -12.94
N PRO A 136 -30.83 20.44 -13.43
CA PRO A 136 -29.41 20.20 -13.61
C PRO A 136 -28.74 21.20 -14.56
N LEU A 137 -29.28 21.37 -15.77
CA LEU A 137 -28.63 22.16 -16.82
C LEU A 137 -29.55 23.21 -17.42
N ASP A 138 -29.04 24.42 -17.58
CA ASP A 138 -29.61 25.47 -18.41
C ASP A 138 -28.53 26.03 -19.34
N LEU A 139 -28.41 25.43 -20.52
CA LEU A 139 -27.29 25.71 -21.43
C LEU A 139 -27.59 26.79 -22.47
N GLY A 140 -28.86 27.17 -22.69
CA GLY A 140 -29.24 28.02 -23.80
C GLY A 140 -28.68 27.49 -25.13
N THR A 141 -27.77 28.25 -25.76
CA THR A 141 -27.08 27.87 -27.02
C THR A 141 -25.74 27.17 -26.82
N ALA A 142 -25.30 26.94 -25.58
CA ALA A 142 -24.02 26.29 -25.28
C ALA A 142 -24.06 24.78 -25.55
N SER A 143 -22.96 24.21 -26.04
CA SER A 143 -22.82 22.76 -26.16
C SER A 143 -22.20 22.15 -24.91
N ALA A 144 -22.64 20.95 -24.53
CA ALA A 144 -22.01 20.22 -23.43
C ALA A 144 -21.86 18.72 -23.69
N ILE A 145 -20.80 18.15 -23.13
CA ILE A 145 -20.62 16.70 -22.99
C ILE A 145 -20.97 16.33 -21.56
N VAL A 146 -21.88 15.37 -21.38
CA VAL A 146 -22.42 14.99 -20.08
C VAL A 146 -22.28 13.48 -19.90
N ARG A 147 -21.29 13.06 -19.12
CA ARG A 147 -20.97 11.64 -18.96
C ARG A 147 -20.60 11.23 -17.56
N ASP A 148 -20.86 9.98 -17.22
CA ASP A 148 -20.44 9.38 -15.95
C ASP A 148 -20.97 10.13 -14.71
N ASN A 149 -22.07 10.88 -14.82
CA ASN A 149 -22.67 11.64 -13.71
C ASN A 149 -23.79 10.84 -13.01
N ILE A 150 -24.15 11.27 -11.79
CA ILE A 150 -25.28 10.76 -11.02
C ILE A 150 -26.39 11.82 -10.98
N PHE A 151 -27.58 11.49 -11.44
CA PHE A 151 -28.78 12.32 -11.33
C PHE A 151 -29.79 11.70 -10.35
N ALA A 152 -29.89 12.29 -9.16
CA ALA A 152 -30.73 11.77 -8.08
C ALA A 152 -32.20 12.24 -8.11
N GLY A 153 -32.53 13.22 -8.94
CA GLY A 153 -33.89 13.77 -9.05
C GLY A 153 -34.20 14.29 -10.44
N SER A 154 -34.30 15.62 -10.59
CA SER A 154 -34.68 16.26 -11.84
C SER A 154 -33.76 15.92 -13.01
N ARG A 155 -34.35 15.85 -14.20
CA ARG A 155 -33.69 15.65 -15.49
C ARG A 155 -33.87 16.83 -16.44
N GLU A 156 -34.42 17.93 -15.93
CA GLU A 156 -34.71 19.10 -16.76
C GLU A 156 -33.42 19.63 -17.39
N GLY A 157 -33.46 19.85 -18.71
CA GLY A 157 -32.31 20.31 -19.48
C GLY A 157 -31.36 19.20 -19.96
N LEU A 158 -31.63 17.91 -19.71
CA LEU A 158 -30.79 16.80 -20.22
C LEU A 158 -31.15 16.30 -21.62
N THR A 159 -32.24 16.81 -22.22
CA THR A 159 -32.72 16.39 -23.55
C THR A 159 -32.51 17.44 -24.64
N GLN A 160 -31.66 18.44 -24.39
CA GLN A 160 -31.38 19.51 -25.34
C GLN A 160 -30.55 18.99 -26.53
N SER A 161 -30.80 19.49 -27.75
CA SER A 161 -30.18 18.98 -28.99
C SER A 161 -28.68 19.24 -29.12
N ASN A 162 -28.16 20.16 -28.32
CA ASN A 162 -26.75 20.58 -28.20
C ASN A 162 -25.97 19.77 -27.15
N LEU A 163 -26.52 18.64 -26.69
CA LEU A 163 -25.90 17.74 -25.73
C LEU A 163 -25.36 16.47 -26.37
N VAL A 164 -24.15 16.09 -25.94
CA VAL A 164 -23.65 14.72 -26.09
C VAL A 164 -23.72 14.08 -24.70
N ILE A 165 -24.65 13.15 -24.51
CA ILE A 165 -24.94 12.54 -23.20
C ILE A 165 -24.81 11.02 -23.26
N PHE A 166 -24.09 10.42 -22.30
CA PHE A 166 -23.92 8.97 -22.22
C PHE A 166 -23.43 8.50 -20.83
N ASN A 167 -23.73 7.26 -20.48
CA ASN A 167 -23.19 6.55 -19.32
C ASN A 167 -23.46 7.23 -17.97
N ASN A 168 -24.59 7.93 -17.82
CA ASN A 168 -25.00 8.50 -16.54
C ASN A 168 -25.87 7.53 -15.74
N ALA A 169 -25.83 7.66 -14.41
CA ALA A 169 -26.69 6.93 -13.49
C ALA A 169 -27.88 7.78 -13.07
N TYR A 170 -29.06 7.17 -13.04
CA TYR A 170 -30.31 7.82 -12.66
C TYR A 170 -30.97 7.10 -11.49
N ALA A 171 -31.56 7.88 -10.57
CA ALA A 171 -32.30 7.33 -9.45
C ALA A 171 -33.67 6.74 -9.81
N THR A 172 -34.24 7.13 -10.95
CA THR A 172 -35.50 6.56 -11.45
C THR A 172 -35.22 5.41 -12.42
N ALA A 173 -36.10 4.40 -12.37
CA ALA A 173 -36.00 3.19 -13.19
C ALA A 173 -36.27 3.43 -14.68
N GLU A 174 -37.03 4.47 -15.02
CA GLU A 174 -37.27 4.83 -16.41
C GLU A 174 -36.05 5.58 -16.95
N LEU A 175 -35.29 4.98 -17.86
CA LEU A 175 -34.05 5.57 -18.39
C LEU A 175 -34.29 6.38 -19.67
N PRO A 176 -33.49 7.43 -19.96
CA PRO A 176 -33.59 8.16 -21.22
C PRO A 176 -33.25 7.26 -22.42
N ALA A 177 -34.22 7.01 -23.30
CA ALA A 177 -34.06 6.07 -24.41
C ALA A 177 -32.95 6.44 -25.42
N ALA A 178 -32.62 7.74 -25.52
CA ALA A 178 -31.60 8.25 -26.43
C ALA A 178 -30.17 8.22 -25.83
N GLU A 179 -30.01 7.88 -24.56
CA GLU A 179 -28.71 7.90 -23.88
C GLU A 179 -28.06 6.52 -23.88
N LEU A 180 -26.86 6.44 -24.47
CA LEU A 180 -26.09 5.20 -24.50
C LEU A 180 -25.57 4.85 -23.08
N ASN A 181 -25.73 3.59 -22.67
CA ASN A 181 -25.24 3.05 -21.40
C ASN A 181 -25.77 3.74 -20.13
N ALA A 182 -26.91 4.44 -20.21
CA ALA A 182 -27.59 4.91 -19.01
C ALA A 182 -27.91 3.73 -18.07
N CYS A 183 -27.82 3.94 -16.76
CA CYS A 183 -28.15 2.89 -15.79
C CYS A 183 -29.04 3.39 -14.65
N HIS A 184 -29.88 2.50 -14.13
CA HIS A 184 -30.71 2.79 -12.96
C HIS A 184 -29.98 2.37 -11.69
N ILE A 185 -29.58 3.36 -10.89
CA ILE A 185 -28.98 3.19 -9.58
C ILE A 185 -29.39 4.39 -8.72
N ALA A 186 -30.22 4.16 -7.70
CA ALA A 186 -30.59 5.20 -6.74
C ALA A 186 -29.40 5.51 -5.81
N PRO A 187 -28.85 6.74 -5.80
CA PRO A 187 -27.74 7.09 -4.92
C PRO A 187 -28.21 7.32 -3.49
N GLU A 188 -27.42 6.83 -2.53
CA GLU A 188 -27.61 7.08 -1.11
C GLU A 188 -26.50 8.02 -0.63
N PHE A 189 -26.78 9.33 -0.61
CA PHE A 189 -25.83 10.33 -0.11
C PHE A 189 -25.97 10.51 1.40
N THR A 190 -24.86 10.73 2.11
CA THR A 190 -24.86 11.00 3.56
C THR A 190 -25.72 12.22 3.93
N ALA A 191 -25.48 13.36 3.27
CA ALA A 191 -26.26 14.60 3.48
C ALA A 191 -26.04 15.58 2.32
N ALA A 192 -26.49 15.23 1.10
CA ALA A 192 -26.24 16.02 -0.11
C ALA A 192 -26.71 17.48 0.02
N ASP A 193 -27.86 17.71 0.64
CA ASP A 193 -28.44 19.05 0.86
C ASP A 193 -27.72 19.87 1.94
N GLN A 194 -26.75 19.25 2.63
CA GLN A 194 -25.81 19.93 3.51
C GLN A 194 -24.43 20.08 2.85
N GLY A 195 -24.27 19.67 1.58
CA GLY A 195 -23.01 19.71 0.85
C GLY A 195 -22.14 18.47 1.01
N ASP A 196 -22.65 17.40 1.64
CA ASP A 196 -21.95 16.12 1.77
C ASP A 196 -22.49 15.07 0.79
N PHE A 197 -21.80 14.96 -0.34
CA PHE A 197 -22.08 13.99 -1.42
C PHE A 197 -21.35 12.66 -1.23
N THR A 198 -20.94 12.34 -0.01
CA THR A 198 -20.36 11.02 0.26
C THR A 198 -21.41 9.94 -0.03
N LEU A 199 -21.08 9.02 -0.94
CA LEU A 199 -21.95 7.93 -1.36
C LEU A 199 -21.82 6.76 -0.38
N VAL A 200 -22.93 6.45 0.31
CA VAL A 200 -23.09 5.26 1.15
C VAL A 200 -23.04 4.01 0.27
N ASN A 201 -23.80 3.98 -0.82
CA ASN A 201 -23.90 2.83 -1.71
C ASN A 201 -22.93 2.86 -2.92
N ASN A 202 -21.73 3.44 -2.74
CA ASN A 202 -20.76 3.64 -3.83
C ASN A 202 -20.39 2.38 -4.63
N TRP A 203 -20.41 1.19 -4.03
CA TRP A 203 -20.08 -0.07 -4.72
C TRP A 203 -20.97 -0.33 -5.94
N GLN A 204 -22.15 0.26 -5.98
CA GLN A 204 -23.04 0.14 -7.14
C GLN A 204 -22.52 0.93 -8.33
N PHE A 205 -21.76 2.00 -8.09
CA PHE A 205 -21.24 2.94 -9.09
C PHE A 205 -19.81 2.61 -9.54
N ASP A 206 -19.06 1.86 -8.73
CA ASP A 206 -17.65 1.53 -8.96
C ASP A 206 -17.40 0.77 -10.28
N GLY A 207 -16.38 1.22 -11.04
CA GLY A 207 -15.93 0.58 -12.28
C GLY A 207 -16.90 0.69 -13.46
N ARG A 208 -17.97 1.47 -13.33
CA ARG A 208 -19.00 1.65 -14.37
C ARG A 208 -18.80 2.86 -15.27
N GLY A 209 -17.90 3.77 -14.90
CA GLY A 209 -17.56 4.92 -15.73
C GLY A 209 -16.92 4.50 -17.05
N SER A 210 -17.08 5.32 -18.07
CA SER A 210 -16.52 5.11 -19.41
C SER A 210 -14.99 5.01 -19.42
N ASP A 211 -14.35 5.48 -18.35
CA ASP A 211 -12.92 5.44 -18.07
C ASP A 211 -12.51 4.36 -17.04
N LEU A 212 -13.38 3.39 -16.77
CA LEU A 212 -13.24 2.35 -15.74
C LEU A 212 -13.14 2.88 -14.29
N ARG A 213 -13.45 4.16 -14.07
CA ARG A 213 -13.61 4.74 -12.73
C ARG A 213 -15.07 4.62 -12.29
N PRO A 214 -15.44 4.94 -11.05
CA PRO A 214 -16.84 5.00 -10.67
C PRO A 214 -17.57 6.11 -11.40
N ILE A 215 -18.88 5.98 -11.54
CA ILE A 215 -19.78 7.08 -11.91
C ILE A 215 -19.96 8.00 -10.69
N GLY A 216 -19.95 9.32 -10.89
CA GLY A 216 -20.21 10.33 -9.85
C GLY A 216 -19.01 10.77 -9.00
N PRO A 217 -19.24 11.58 -7.96
CA PRO A 217 -18.18 12.16 -7.14
C PRO A 217 -17.54 11.11 -6.23
N TYR A 218 -16.30 11.38 -5.81
CA TYR A 218 -15.37 10.32 -5.41
C TYR A 218 -15.27 10.13 -3.89
N ASN A 219 -16.05 10.88 -3.10
CA ASN A 219 -16.12 10.62 -1.66
C ASN A 219 -16.95 9.35 -1.45
N ARG A 220 -16.27 8.26 -1.13
CA ARG A 220 -16.88 6.94 -0.92
C ARG A 220 -16.94 6.65 0.57
N LEU A 221 -18.15 6.43 1.09
CA LEU A 221 -18.32 5.79 2.38
C LEU A 221 -18.25 4.30 2.13
N GLN A 222 -17.13 3.65 2.46
CA GLN A 222 -17.03 2.19 2.35
C GLN A 222 -18.03 1.53 3.31
N SER A 223 -19.31 1.47 2.93
CA SER A 223 -20.34 0.79 3.69
C SER A 223 -20.24 -0.69 3.35
N GLN A 224 -19.99 -1.49 4.38
CA GLN A 224 -19.54 -2.86 4.24
C GLN A 224 -20.74 -3.80 4.17
N ARG A 225 -20.68 -4.74 3.22
CA ARG A 225 -21.53 -5.94 3.27
C ARG A 225 -21.05 -6.83 4.42
N PRO A 226 -21.92 -7.64 5.03
CA PRO A 226 -21.46 -8.70 5.92
C PRO A 226 -20.41 -9.55 5.21
N THR A 227 -19.25 -9.73 5.84
CA THR A 227 -18.18 -10.58 5.30
C THR A 227 -18.71 -12.00 5.13
N ARG A 228 -18.52 -12.59 3.95
CA ARG A 228 -18.74 -14.02 3.76
C ARG A 228 -17.45 -14.78 4.03
N ILE A 229 -17.55 -15.91 4.71
CA ILE A 229 -16.46 -16.85 4.92
C ILE A 229 -16.61 -17.95 3.86
N PHE A 230 -15.53 -18.24 3.12
CA PHE A 230 -15.43 -19.37 2.21
C PHE A 230 -14.44 -20.39 2.79
N GLY A 231 -14.82 -21.66 2.81
CA GLY A 231 -14.22 -22.60 3.75
C GLY A 231 -14.82 -22.40 5.14
N PRO A 232 -14.12 -22.70 6.24
CA PRO A 232 -12.73 -23.15 6.37
C PRO A 232 -12.51 -24.61 5.98
N MET A 233 -11.25 -24.99 5.79
CA MET A 233 -10.85 -26.34 5.43
C MET A 233 -9.63 -26.79 6.21
N ILE A 234 -9.58 -28.09 6.52
CA ILE A 234 -8.39 -28.71 7.07
C ILE A 234 -7.44 -28.99 5.92
N HIS A 235 -6.29 -28.32 5.97
CA HIS A 235 -5.24 -28.50 4.99
C HIS A 235 -4.42 -29.75 5.28
N SER A 236 -3.96 -29.90 6.53
CA SER A 236 -3.23 -31.09 6.97
C SER A 236 -3.24 -31.22 8.49
N ALA A 237 -3.03 -32.44 8.98
CA ALA A 237 -2.89 -32.75 10.39
C ALA A 237 -1.67 -33.65 10.64
N THR A 238 -0.98 -33.37 11.74
CA THR A 238 0.07 -34.19 12.36
C THR A 238 -0.37 -34.54 13.78
N PRO A 239 0.37 -35.36 14.54
CA PRO A 239 0.03 -35.63 15.93
C PRO A 239 -0.11 -34.40 16.81
N HIS A 240 0.57 -33.29 16.46
CA HIS A 240 0.64 -32.09 17.31
C HIS A 240 0.20 -30.81 16.62
N THR A 241 -0.15 -30.86 15.32
CA THR A 241 -0.47 -29.69 14.52
C THR A 241 -1.69 -29.94 13.64
N ILE A 242 -2.59 -28.96 13.56
CA ILE A 242 -3.67 -28.91 12.56
C ILE A 242 -3.56 -27.59 11.80
N ASN A 243 -3.46 -27.66 10.48
CA ASN A 243 -3.42 -26.49 9.60
C ASN A 243 -4.82 -26.22 9.03
N VAL A 244 -5.34 -25.03 9.28
CA VAL A 244 -6.66 -24.59 8.84
C VAL A 244 -6.50 -23.42 7.88
N GLU A 245 -7.25 -23.43 6.79
CA GLU A 245 -7.27 -22.39 5.75
C GLU A 245 -8.69 -21.92 5.48
N TRP A 246 -8.87 -20.63 5.19
CA TRP A 246 -10.15 -20.09 4.73
C TRP A 246 -9.96 -18.78 3.97
N TRP A 247 -11.03 -18.35 3.30
CA TRP A 247 -11.08 -17.09 2.57
C TRP A 247 -12.25 -16.24 3.03
N THR A 248 -12.17 -14.95 2.74
CA THR A 248 -13.23 -13.97 3.03
C THR A 248 -13.57 -13.16 1.78
N SER A 249 -14.81 -12.69 1.67
CA SER A 249 -15.28 -11.95 0.49
C SER A 249 -14.73 -10.53 0.33
N ALA A 250 -14.05 -10.02 1.36
CA ALA A 250 -13.48 -8.68 1.39
C ALA A 250 -12.15 -8.71 2.16
N ASP A 251 -11.27 -7.78 1.81
CA ASP A 251 -10.10 -7.48 2.61
C ASP A 251 -10.48 -6.64 3.84
N GLY A 252 -9.51 -6.36 4.72
CA GLY A 252 -9.77 -5.55 5.91
C GLY A 252 -10.76 -6.18 6.88
N VAL A 253 -10.73 -7.51 7.02
CA VAL A 253 -11.54 -8.29 7.96
C VAL A 253 -10.68 -8.74 9.13
N ASN A 254 -11.22 -8.69 10.34
CA ASN A 254 -10.62 -9.39 11.47
C ASN A 254 -11.19 -10.80 11.45
N SER A 255 -10.35 -11.80 11.19
CA SER A 255 -10.76 -13.19 11.11
C SER A 255 -9.90 -14.06 12.01
N GLU A 256 -10.55 -14.78 12.92
CA GLU A 256 -9.89 -15.56 13.96
C GLU A 256 -10.36 -17.01 13.94
N LEU A 257 -9.48 -17.93 14.33
CA LEU A 257 -9.81 -19.34 14.51
C LEU A 257 -10.11 -19.61 15.98
N SER A 258 -11.34 -20.01 16.28
CA SER A 258 -11.75 -20.57 17.56
C SER A 258 -11.60 -22.09 17.54
N TRP A 259 -11.10 -22.70 18.61
CA TRP A 259 -10.91 -24.15 18.68
C TRP A 259 -11.06 -24.72 20.10
N GLY A 260 -11.19 -26.05 20.22
CA GLY A 260 -11.27 -26.75 21.50
C GLY A 260 -11.51 -28.26 21.35
N GLU A 261 -11.68 -28.94 22.48
CA GLU A 261 -11.99 -30.38 22.55
C GLU A 261 -13.49 -30.67 22.45
N ASP A 262 -14.31 -29.62 22.41
CA ASP A 262 -15.75 -29.67 22.23
C ASP A 262 -16.23 -28.55 21.27
N GLU A 263 -17.50 -28.61 20.88
CA GLU A 263 -18.15 -27.68 19.94
C GLU A 263 -18.20 -26.23 20.44
N LYS A 264 -17.85 -25.93 21.70
CA LYS A 264 -17.85 -24.56 22.22
C LYS A 264 -16.68 -23.75 21.68
N CYS A 265 -15.58 -24.41 21.30
CA CYS A 265 -14.38 -23.80 20.72
C CYS A 265 -13.88 -22.56 21.50
N THR A 266 -13.65 -22.73 22.81
CA THR A 266 -13.35 -21.64 23.75
C THR A 266 -11.96 -21.04 23.60
N GLN A 267 -11.04 -21.75 22.95
CA GLN A 267 -9.67 -21.27 22.70
C GLN A 267 -9.62 -20.48 21.38
N LYS A 268 -8.62 -19.61 21.25
CA LYS A 268 -8.37 -18.79 20.05
C LYS A 268 -6.97 -19.07 19.52
N ALA A 269 -6.79 -18.99 18.21
CA ALA A 269 -5.51 -19.16 17.56
C ALA A 269 -5.34 -18.22 16.36
N GLY A 270 -4.08 -17.88 16.09
CA GLY A 270 -3.67 -16.91 15.09
C GLY A 270 -3.77 -15.47 15.59
N ASP A 271 -2.92 -14.61 15.05
CA ASP A 271 -3.04 -13.17 15.27
C ASP A 271 -4.23 -12.64 14.47
N ALA A 272 -5.04 -11.81 15.11
CA ALA A 272 -6.33 -11.29 14.61
C ALA A 272 -6.24 -10.43 13.34
N TYR A 273 -5.04 -10.28 12.75
CA TYR A 273 -4.80 -9.43 11.59
C TYR A 273 -4.34 -10.21 10.37
N SER A 274 -5.18 -10.18 9.34
CA SER A 274 -4.86 -10.56 7.99
C SER A 274 -5.23 -9.39 7.07
N SER A 275 -4.24 -8.78 6.41
CA SER A 275 -4.44 -7.64 5.50
C SER A 275 -5.09 -8.03 4.17
N GLY A 276 -5.67 -9.22 4.05
CA GLY A 276 -6.19 -9.73 2.79
C GLY A 276 -7.30 -10.75 2.98
N CYS A 277 -7.77 -11.27 1.85
CA CYS A 277 -8.88 -12.21 1.85
C CYS A 277 -8.48 -13.64 2.22
N TYR A 278 -7.18 -13.98 2.13
CA TYR A 278 -6.62 -15.30 2.45
C TYR A 278 -6.21 -15.39 3.91
N HIS A 279 -6.63 -16.46 4.56
CA HIS A 279 -6.32 -16.73 5.96
C HIS A 279 -5.84 -18.16 6.13
N SER A 280 -4.82 -18.34 6.96
CA SER A 280 -4.36 -19.67 7.33
C SER A 280 -3.79 -19.61 8.74
N VAL A 281 -4.10 -20.60 9.56
CA VAL A 281 -3.67 -20.73 10.96
C VAL A 281 -3.27 -22.17 11.23
N SER A 282 -2.18 -22.33 11.95
CA SER A 282 -1.74 -23.64 12.45
C SER A 282 -1.98 -23.71 13.95
N LEU A 283 -2.87 -24.62 14.38
CA LEU A 283 -2.99 -25.03 15.77
C LEU A 283 -1.78 -25.89 16.09
N THR A 284 -1.06 -25.62 17.17
CA THR A 284 0.13 -26.36 17.59
C THR A 284 0.00 -26.82 19.05
N GLY A 285 0.83 -27.78 19.47
CA GLY A 285 0.80 -28.31 20.84
C GLY A 285 -0.37 -29.24 21.13
N LEU A 286 -0.97 -29.84 20.09
CA LEU A 286 -2.10 -30.75 20.22
C LEU A 286 -1.67 -32.15 20.71
N GLU A 287 -2.61 -32.91 21.25
CA GLU A 287 -2.42 -34.32 21.64
C GLU A 287 -2.65 -35.23 20.43
N ALA A 288 -1.86 -36.30 20.34
CA ALA A 288 -1.93 -37.29 19.27
C ALA A 288 -3.19 -38.16 19.39
N GLY A 289 -3.83 -38.51 18.27
CA GLY A 289 -5.02 -39.38 18.24
C GLY A 289 -6.31 -38.72 18.74
N LYS A 290 -6.31 -37.41 18.99
CA LYS A 290 -7.40 -36.69 19.64
C LYS A 290 -8.23 -35.89 18.64
N LYS A 291 -9.55 -35.84 18.86
CA LYS A 291 -10.49 -35.05 18.06
C LYS A 291 -10.60 -33.62 18.60
N TYR A 292 -10.53 -32.64 17.71
CA TYR A 292 -10.71 -31.23 17.99
C TYR A 292 -11.83 -30.63 17.13
N TYR A 293 -12.42 -29.55 17.63
CA TYR A 293 -13.49 -28.78 17.01
C TYR A 293 -13.01 -27.36 16.77
N PHE A 294 -13.40 -26.75 15.65
CA PHE A 294 -12.99 -25.39 15.31
C PHE A 294 -14.03 -24.65 14.49
N ARG A 295 -14.01 -23.33 14.61
CA ARG A 295 -14.91 -22.38 13.93
C ARG A 295 -14.14 -21.12 13.59
N VAL A 296 -14.38 -20.56 12.41
CA VAL A 296 -13.87 -19.24 12.04
C VAL A 296 -14.88 -18.19 12.42
N ASP A 297 -14.40 -17.13 13.06
CA ASP A 297 -15.18 -15.94 13.36
C ASP A 297 -14.59 -14.74 12.62
N SER A 298 -15.39 -14.10 11.77
CA SER A 298 -14.98 -12.91 11.03
C SER A 298 -15.83 -11.69 11.41
N ARG A 299 -15.18 -10.53 11.51
CA ARG A 299 -15.77 -9.23 11.83
C ARG A 299 -15.26 -8.20 10.84
N GLN A 300 -16.17 -7.44 10.23
CA GLN A 300 -15.85 -6.28 9.40
C GLN A 300 -16.38 -5.02 10.09
N PRO A 301 -15.64 -3.89 10.03
CA PRO A 301 -14.27 -3.72 9.54
C PRO A 301 -13.20 -4.11 10.56
N ALA A 302 -12.05 -4.57 10.08
CA ALA A 302 -10.79 -4.59 10.84
C ALA A 302 -10.23 -3.18 11.06
N PHE A 303 -10.33 -2.32 10.03
CA PHE A 303 -9.90 -0.93 10.04
C PHE A 303 -10.90 -0.07 9.28
N GLU A 304 -11.12 1.14 9.78
CA GLU A 304 -11.89 2.17 9.09
C GLU A 304 -11.03 3.43 8.96
N PHE A 305 -11.05 4.00 7.76
CA PHE A 305 -10.38 5.26 7.49
C PHE A 305 -11.38 6.39 7.73
N HIS A 306 -11.30 7.00 8.90
CA HIS A 306 -12.10 8.18 9.19
C HIS A 306 -11.31 9.43 8.84
N THR A 307 -11.99 10.30 8.10
CA THR A 307 -11.44 11.57 7.68
C THR A 307 -11.59 12.67 8.74
N ASN A 308 -12.38 12.42 9.79
CA ASN A 308 -12.50 13.25 10.99
C ASN A 308 -12.34 12.37 12.25
N ARG A 309 -11.98 13.00 13.37
CA ARG A 309 -11.76 12.30 14.63
C ARG A 309 -13.07 11.85 15.28
N ASP A 310 -14.12 12.65 15.18
CA ASP A 310 -15.40 12.37 15.83
C ASP A 310 -16.13 11.16 15.23
N LEU A 311 -16.08 10.94 13.89
CA LEU A 311 -16.57 9.69 13.29
C LEU A 311 -15.65 8.53 13.64
N ALA A 312 -14.35 8.74 13.79
CA ALA A 312 -13.45 7.69 14.27
C ALA A 312 -13.83 7.22 15.68
N GLU A 313 -14.10 8.16 16.58
CA GLU A 313 -14.51 7.87 17.96
C GLU A 313 -15.91 7.24 18.02
N ALA A 314 -16.87 7.72 17.22
CA ALA A 314 -18.19 7.11 17.13
C ALA A 314 -18.16 5.69 16.54
N ASP A 315 -17.33 5.45 15.54
CA ASP A 315 -17.25 4.17 14.83
C ASP A 315 -16.47 3.12 15.62
N LEU A 316 -15.49 3.52 16.43
CA LEU A 316 -14.86 2.62 17.41
C LEU A 316 -15.88 1.91 18.31
N LEU A 317 -17.00 2.58 18.61
CA LEU A 317 -18.07 2.08 19.47
C LEU A 317 -19.18 1.34 18.72
N LYS A 318 -19.16 1.31 17.38
CA LYS A 318 -20.20 0.60 16.60
C LYS A 318 -20.08 -0.92 16.81
N PRO A 319 -21.21 -1.61 17.06
CA PRO A 319 -21.21 -3.07 17.11
C PRO A 319 -20.87 -3.61 15.71
N ARG A 320 -19.81 -4.42 15.63
CA ARG A 320 -19.42 -5.10 14.39
C ARG A 320 -20.19 -6.40 14.26
N GLU A 321 -20.84 -6.61 13.11
CA GLU A 321 -21.50 -7.88 12.83
C GLU A 321 -20.44 -8.99 12.78
N ARG A 322 -20.70 -10.06 13.53
CA ARG A 322 -19.86 -11.25 13.55
C ARG A 322 -20.50 -12.31 12.68
N VAL A 323 -19.80 -12.70 11.63
CA VAL A 323 -20.13 -13.87 10.82
C VAL A 323 -19.29 -15.03 11.31
N SER A 324 -19.91 -16.19 11.50
CA SER A 324 -19.21 -17.40 11.95
C SER A 324 -19.40 -18.51 10.91
N SER A 325 -18.37 -19.33 10.70
CA SER A 325 -18.50 -20.54 9.89
C SER A 325 -19.34 -21.61 10.62
N GLU A 326 -19.67 -22.68 9.92
CA GLU A 326 -20.04 -23.93 10.56
C GLU A 326 -18.89 -24.43 11.48
N ILE A 327 -19.21 -25.34 12.41
CA ILE A 327 -18.21 -26.03 13.22
C ILE A 327 -17.66 -27.20 12.41
N LEU A 328 -16.34 -27.30 12.39
CA LEU A 328 -15.62 -28.39 11.74
C LEU A 328 -14.88 -29.20 12.79
N THR A 329 -14.52 -30.41 12.40
CA THR A 329 -13.77 -31.31 13.28
C THR A 329 -12.61 -31.96 12.56
N ALA A 330 -11.57 -32.28 13.31
CA ALA A 330 -10.39 -32.99 12.82
C ALA A 330 -9.80 -33.83 13.95
N THR A 331 -9.32 -35.02 13.60
CA THR A 331 -8.61 -35.90 14.54
C THR A 331 -7.13 -35.90 14.17
N THR A 332 -6.27 -35.60 15.15
CA THR A 332 -4.82 -35.69 14.96
C THR A 332 -4.42 -37.16 14.77
N PRO A 333 -3.51 -37.47 13.84
CA PRO A 333 -2.92 -38.81 13.75
C PRO A 333 -2.21 -39.22 15.05
N ALA A 334 -2.18 -40.52 15.34
CA ALA A 334 -1.48 -41.04 16.53
C ALA A 334 0.05 -41.03 16.37
N VAL A 335 0.55 -41.12 15.14
CA VAL A 335 1.98 -41.27 14.83
C VAL A 335 2.40 -40.23 13.80
N ALA A 336 3.57 -39.63 14.02
CA ALA A 336 4.15 -38.70 13.07
C ALA A 336 4.63 -39.46 11.84
N ALA A 337 4.15 -39.05 10.67
CA ALA A 337 4.60 -39.64 9.43
C ALA A 337 6.00 -39.12 9.06
N ALA A 338 6.78 -39.95 8.36
CA ALA A 338 8.15 -39.62 7.97
C ALA A 338 8.22 -38.32 7.14
N ALA A 339 9.33 -37.60 7.32
CA ALA A 339 9.70 -36.46 6.49
C ALA A 339 9.91 -36.90 5.05
N ARG A 340 9.48 -36.06 4.10
CA ARG A 340 9.58 -36.32 2.66
C ARG A 340 10.31 -35.19 1.96
N GLU A 341 10.88 -35.50 0.81
CA GLU A 341 11.44 -34.53 -0.10
C GLU A 341 10.57 -34.43 -1.35
N PHE A 342 10.26 -33.22 -1.77
CA PHE A 342 9.52 -32.94 -3.01
C PHE A 342 10.34 -32.05 -3.93
N TYR A 343 10.18 -32.25 -5.23
CA TYR A 343 10.86 -31.47 -6.26
C TYR A 343 9.84 -30.77 -7.15
N VAL A 344 10.09 -29.50 -7.41
CA VAL A 344 9.33 -28.65 -8.31
C VAL A 344 10.26 -28.16 -9.41
N ALA A 345 9.84 -28.24 -10.67
CA ALA A 345 10.58 -27.76 -11.83
C ALA A 345 9.64 -27.03 -12.78
N SER A 346 10.07 -25.90 -13.36
CA SER A 346 9.26 -25.16 -14.34
C SER A 346 8.84 -25.98 -15.57
N SER A 347 9.57 -27.05 -15.89
CA SER A 347 9.28 -28.03 -16.94
C SER A 347 8.54 -29.30 -16.47
N GLY A 348 8.15 -29.36 -15.19
CA GLY A 348 7.48 -30.50 -14.57
C GLY A 348 5.98 -30.57 -14.92
N SER A 349 5.25 -31.41 -14.18
CA SER A 349 3.78 -31.54 -14.29
C SER A 349 3.16 -31.73 -12.91
N ASP A 350 2.08 -31.02 -12.61
CA ASP A 350 1.38 -31.13 -11.31
C ASP A 350 0.62 -32.46 -11.10
N ASP A 351 0.52 -33.27 -12.16
CA ASP A 351 0.03 -34.65 -12.13
C ASP A 351 1.15 -35.68 -11.88
N ALA A 352 2.42 -35.24 -11.86
CA ALA A 352 3.56 -36.08 -11.56
C ALA A 352 3.65 -36.45 -10.06
N ALA A 353 4.63 -37.28 -9.72
CA ALA A 353 4.82 -37.79 -8.35
C ALA A 353 5.46 -36.78 -7.39
N GLY A 354 6.06 -35.69 -7.90
CA GLY A 354 6.80 -34.71 -7.09
C GLY A 354 8.19 -35.21 -6.68
N THR A 355 8.73 -36.23 -7.34
CA THR A 355 10.09 -36.75 -7.10
C THR A 355 11.12 -36.01 -7.96
N LEU A 356 12.41 -36.29 -7.75
CA LEU A 356 13.49 -35.68 -8.53
C LEU A 356 13.35 -35.99 -10.04
N GLU A 357 12.94 -37.21 -10.38
CA GLU A 357 12.79 -37.70 -11.75
C GLU A 357 11.45 -37.27 -12.37
N ALA A 358 10.44 -37.01 -11.54
CA ALA A 358 9.09 -36.63 -11.95
C ALA A 358 8.59 -35.44 -11.11
N PRO A 359 9.20 -34.24 -11.26
CA PRO A 359 8.91 -33.09 -10.42
C PRO A 359 7.54 -32.48 -10.75
N TRP A 360 6.94 -31.84 -9.76
CA TRP A 360 5.76 -31.00 -9.97
C TRP A 360 6.11 -29.75 -10.77
N GLN A 361 5.11 -29.14 -11.41
CA GLN A 361 5.33 -27.92 -12.18
C GLN A 361 5.30 -26.68 -11.28
N THR A 362 4.35 -26.63 -10.36
CA THR A 362 4.04 -25.43 -9.57
C THR A 362 4.47 -25.56 -8.12
N VAL A 363 4.84 -24.43 -7.53
CA VAL A 363 5.13 -24.34 -6.10
C VAL A 363 3.84 -24.45 -5.30
N ALA A 364 2.74 -23.93 -5.83
CA ALA A 364 1.40 -24.08 -5.26
C ALA A 364 1.03 -25.56 -5.02
N LYS A 365 1.31 -26.46 -5.98
CA LYS A 365 1.10 -27.90 -5.83
C LYS A 365 1.90 -28.46 -4.65
N ALA A 366 3.16 -28.08 -4.51
CA ALA A 366 3.99 -28.54 -3.40
C ALA A 366 3.47 -28.05 -2.04
N MET A 367 3.06 -26.78 -1.94
CA MET A 367 2.49 -26.21 -0.72
C MET A 367 1.14 -26.85 -0.36
N ALA A 368 0.41 -27.38 -1.36
CA ALA A 368 -0.82 -28.11 -1.13
C ALA A 368 -0.61 -29.48 -0.44
N VAL A 369 0.60 -30.06 -0.51
CA VAL A 369 0.88 -31.43 -0.01
C VAL A 369 1.83 -31.43 1.20
N ALA A 370 2.66 -30.39 1.31
CA ALA A 370 3.69 -30.31 2.34
C ALA A 370 3.10 -30.26 3.76
N ARG A 371 3.80 -30.90 4.69
CA ARG A 371 3.50 -30.92 6.14
C ARG A 371 4.78 -30.79 6.96
N ALA A 372 4.65 -30.82 8.29
CA ALA A 372 5.79 -30.73 9.18
C ALA A 372 6.87 -31.79 8.88
N GLY A 373 8.12 -31.32 8.80
CA GLY A 373 9.31 -32.11 8.49
C GLY A 373 9.64 -32.25 7.01
N ASP A 374 8.72 -31.90 6.10
CA ASP A 374 9.00 -32.03 4.66
C ASP A 374 9.99 -30.94 4.17
N THR A 375 10.72 -31.27 3.11
CA THR A 375 11.56 -30.32 2.37
C THR A 375 11.10 -30.26 0.91
N VAL A 376 10.83 -29.04 0.42
CA VAL A 376 10.47 -28.76 -0.97
C VAL A 376 11.65 -28.09 -1.66
N PHE A 377 12.18 -28.73 -2.70
CA PHE A 377 13.26 -28.27 -3.54
C PHE A 377 12.72 -27.70 -4.85
N LEU A 378 13.01 -26.44 -5.13
CA LEU A 378 12.76 -25.82 -6.44
C LEU A 378 14.00 -25.97 -7.32
N ARG A 379 13.83 -26.61 -8.47
CA ARG A 379 14.83 -26.70 -9.53
C ARG A 379 14.98 -25.34 -10.22
N ALA A 380 16.13 -25.15 -10.86
CA ALA A 380 16.47 -23.94 -11.59
C ALA A 380 15.36 -23.53 -12.56
N GLY A 381 15.07 -22.24 -12.59
CA GLY A 381 13.99 -21.69 -13.41
C GLY A 381 13.38 -20.44 -12.81
N THR A 382 12.36 -19.94 -13.51
CA THR A 382 11.58 -18.77 -13.10
C THR A 382 10.16 -19.20 -12.80
N TYR A 383 9.69 -18.90 -11.60
CA TYR A 383 8.35 -19.22 -11.10
C TYR A 383 7.56 -17.92 -10.95
N ASN A 384 6.45 -17.84 -11.66
CA ASN A 384 5.57 -16.67 -11.73
C ASN A 384 4.32 -16.91 -10.89
N GLU A 385 4.51 -17.19 -9.60
CA GLU A 385 3.44 -17.58 -8.69
C GLU A 385 3.42 -16.70 -7.45
N GLN A 386 2.23 -16.50 -6.89
CA GLN A 386 2.08 -16.06 -5.51
C GLN A 386 2.00 -17.30 -4.62
N ILE A 387 3.03 -17.53 -3.82
CA ILE A 387 3.17 -18.74 -3.00
C ILE A 387 2.51 -18.52 -1.65
N PHE A 388 1.56 -19.37 -1.30
CA PHE A 388 0.93 -19.42 0.01
C PHE A 388 1.48 -20.59 0.81
N LEU A 389 2.13 -20.33 1.94
CA LEU A 389 2.56 -21.40 2.84
C LEU A 389 1.34 -21.91 3.64
N ARG A 390 0.96 -23.18 3.42
CA ARG A 390 -0.28 -23.75 3.97
C ARG A 390 -0.07 -24.63 5.21
N ALA A 391 1.17 -25.02 5.52
CA ALA A 391 1.48 -25.89 6.67
C ALA A 391 2.62 -25.37 7.53
N SER A 392 2.56 -25.64 8.84
CA SER A 392 3.68 -25.43 9.77
C SER A 392 4.63 -26.62 9.82
N GLY A 393 5.86 -26.35 10.24
CA GLY A 393 6.74 -27.34 10.83
C GLY A 393 6.42 -27.60 12.31
N GLU A 394 7.26 -28.40 12.93
CA GLU A 394 7.26 -28.69 14.36
C GLU A 394 8.68 -28.51 14.94
N PRO A 395 8.85 -28.39 16.27
CA PRO A 395 10.16 -28.41 16.90
C PRO A 395 10.99 -29.62 16.42
N GLY A 396 12.19 -29.38 15.88
CA GLY A 396 13.06 -30.42 15.31
C GLY A 396 12.62 -30.98 13.95
N ARG A 397 11.46 -30.59 13.42
CA ARG A 397 10.90 -31.04 12.13
C ARG A 397 10.35 -29.84 11.33
N PRO A 398 11.20 -28.88 10.93
CA PRO A 398 10.75 -27.69 10.22
C PRO A 398 10.17 -28.04 8.85
N LEU A 399 9.20 -27.26 8.37
CA LEU A 399 8.86 -27.25 6.95
C LEU A 399 9.89 -26.39 6.21
N THR A 400 10.58 -26.96 5.23
CA THR A 400 11.63 -26.26 4.49
C THR A 400 11.24 -26.03 3.04
N LEU A 401 11.22 -24.78 2.58
CA LEU A 401 11.12 -24.40 1.18
C LEU A 401 12.46 -23.83 0.71
N ARG A 402 13.09 -24.47 -0.28
CA ARG A 402 14.42 -24.08 -0.71
C ARG A 402 14.70 -24.32 -2.19
N ASN A 403 15.74 -23.69 -2.72
CA ASN A 403 16.33 -24.12 -3.98
C ASN A 403 16.95 -25.52 -3.87
N ALA A 404 16.91 -26.27 -4.96
CA ALA A 404 17.74 -27.44 -5.17
C ALA A 404 19.22 -27.04 -4.99
N PRO A 405 20.05 -27.85 -4.32
CA PRO A 405 21.44 -27.50 -4.05
C PRO A 405 22.20 -27.05 -5.31
N GLY A 406 22.83 -25.87 -5.26
CA GLY A 406 23.58 -25.29 -6.38
C GLY A 406 22.73 -24.67 -7.50
N GLU A 407 21.40 -24.80 -7.45
CA GLU A 407 20.53 -24.32 -8.52
C GLU A 407 19.99 -22.91 -8.25
N LYS A 408 19.88 -22.12 -9.32
CA LYS A 408 19.39 -20.74 -9.26
C LYS A 408 17.90 -20.66 -9.56
N VAL A 409 17.12 -20.22 -8.57
CA VAL A 409 15.65 -20.12 -8.66
C VAL A 409 15.20 -18.67 -8.56
N TRP A 410 14.43 -18.22 -9.56
CA TRP A 410 13.77 -16.91 -9.57
C TRP A 410 12.30 -17.04 -9.19
N LEU A 411 11.85 -16.25 -8.21
CA LEU A 411 10.45 -15.97 -7.94
C LEU A 411 10.12 -14.59 -8.51
N GLU A 412 9.28 -14.51 -9.53
CA GLU A 412 9.09 -13.31 -10.34
C GLU A 412 7.67 -12.75 -10.27
N GLY A 413 7.56 -11.44 -10.01
CA GLY A 413 6.29 -10.73 -9.85
C GLY A 413 5.52 -10.43 -11.14
N SER A 414 5.83 -11.14 -12.24
CA SER A 414 5.11 -11.06 -13.53
C SER A 414 4.94 -9.65 -14.09
N ASN A 415 6.04 -8.91 -14.22
CA ASN A 415 6.04 -7.49 -14.61
C ASN A 415 5.08 -6.66 -13.73
N GLN A 416 5.23 -6.80 -12.41
CA GLN A 416 4.57 -5.99 -11.38
C GLN A 416 3.07 -6.23 -11.23
N LYS A 417 2.55 -7.30 -11.84
CA LYS A 417 1.19 -7.78 -11.63
C LYS A 417 1.01 -8.37 -10.23
N LEU A 418 2.05 -9.04 -9.71
CA LEU A 418 2.05 -9.57 -8.35
C LEU A 418 2.67 -8.55 -7.41
N THR A 419 2.03 -8.34 -6.26
CA THR A 419 2.52 -7.45 -5.20
C THR A 419 3.33 -8.16 -4.12
N CYS A 420 3.26 -9.50 -4.08
CA CYS A 420 3.94 -10.36 -3.12
C CYS A 420 4.20 -11.73 -3.73
N GLY A 421 5.38 -12.31 -3.48
CA GLY A 421 5.78 -13.63 -3.99
C GLY A 421 5.60 -14.76 -2.97
N LEU A 422 5.74 -14.49 -1.68
CA LEU A 422 5.59 -15.49 -0.62
C LEU A 422 4.82 -14.96 0.57
N ILE A 423 3.75 -15.65 0.95
CA ILE A 423 2.84 -15.31 2.04
C ILE A 423 2.90 -16.41 3.11
N ILE A 424 3.22 -16.02 4.35
CA ILE A 424 3.31 -16.90 5.51
C ILE A 424 2.41 -16.33 6.60
N ASN A 425 1.21 -16.90 6.77
CA ASN A 425 0.23 -16.46 7.77
C ASN A 425 0.11 -17.49 8.89
N ASN A 426 0.41 -17.10 10.13
CA ASN A 426 0.29 -17.91 11.35
C ASN A 426 0.86 -19.32 11.18
N LYS A 427 2.13 -19.38 10.77
CA LYS A 427 2.90 -20.63 10.59
C LYS A 427 4.05 -20.68 11.57
N HIS A 428 4.46 -21.90 11.93
CA HIS A 428 5.50 -22.16 12.92
C HIS A 428 6.60 -23.03 12.34
N HIS A 429 7.83 -22.86 12.82
CA HIS A 429 8.98 -23.70 12.46
C HIS A 429 9.18 -23.84 10.95
N VAL A 430 9.31 -22.70 10.27
CA VAL A 430 9.43 -22.63 8.80
C VAL A 430 10.83 -22.16 8.43
N VAL A 431 11.42 -22.80 7.41
CA VAL A 431 12.68 -22.35 6.80
C VAL A 431 12.46 -22.05 5.33
N VAL A 432 12.77 -20.82 4.92
CA VAL A 432 12.74 -20.40 3.52
C VAL A 432 14.15 -19.98 3.13
N LYS A 433 14.73 -20.60 2.09
CA LYS A 433 16.10 -20.26 1.69
C LYS A 433 16.47 -20.40 0.22
N GLY A 434 17.35 -19.51 -0.23
CA GLY A 434 18.10 -19.68 -1.49
C GLY A 434 17.37 -19.20 -2.75
N PHE A 435 16.54 -18.15 -2.63
CA PHE A 435 15.73 -17.65 -3.74
C PHE A 435 16.20 -16.27 -4.21
N TYR A 436 16.07 -16.05 -5.52
CA TYR A 436 16.19 -14.76 -6.16
C TYR A 436 14.79 -14.23 -6.44
N MET A 437 14.53 -12.95 -6.21
CA MET A 437 13.20 -12.35 -6.28
C MET A 437 13.24 -11.02 -7.02
N ARG A 438 12.29 -10.77 -7.94
CA ARG A 438 12.23 -9.49 -8.70
C ARG A 438 10.84 -9.18 -9.26
N SER A 439 10.69 -7.98 -9.82
CA SER A 439 9.54 -7.57 -10.64
C SER A 439 8.19 -7.55 -9.92
N TYR A 440 8.16 -7.31 -8.61
CA TYR A 440 6.91 -7.14 -7.83
C TYR A 440 6.44 -5.68 -7.84
N GLY A 441 5.12 -5.47 -7.78
CA GLY A 441 4.49 -4.15 -7.79
C GLY A 441 3.99 -3.68 -6.42
N GLY A 442 3.76 -2.37 -6.28
CA GLY A 442 3.10 -1.79 -5.12
C GLY A 442 4.03 -1.47 -3.94
N ILE A 443 3.47 -0.88 -2.90
CA ILE A 443 4.18 -0.50 -1.66
C ILE A 443 3.56 -1.11 -0.39
N ALA A 444 2.39 -1.75 -0.53
CA ALA A 444 1.67 -2.35 0.57
C ALA A 444 2.18 -3.79 0.79
N GLY A 445 2.83 -4.05 1.93
CA GLY A 445 3.37 -5.37 2.28
C GLY A 445 4.85 -5.52 1.97
N GLY A 446 5.29 -6.73 1.64
CA GLY A 446 6.66 -7.06 1.24
C GLY A 446 6.66 -8.14 0.15
N ALA A 447 7.73 -8.26 -0.62
CA ALA A 447 7.89 -9.37 -1.58
C ALA A 447 7.80 -10.73 -0.88
N ILE A 448 8.26 -10.79 0.37
CA ILE A 448 7.89 -11.80 1.37
C ILE A 448 7.02 -11.13 2.43
N SER A 449 5.81 -11.64 2.66
CA SER A 449 4.90 -11.17 3.71
C SER A 449 4.73 -12.25 4.77
N ILE A 450 5.00 -11.90 6.03
CA ILE A 450 4.85 -12.77 7.19
C ILE A 450 3.87 -12.11 8.17
N ASN A 451 2.78 -12.76 8.50
CA ASN A 451 1.78 -12.24 9.44
C ASN A 451 1.51 -13.29 10.52
N GLY A 452 1.98 -13.01 11.72
CA GLY A 452 1.92 -13.91 12.87
C GLY A 452 2.88 -15.10 12.82
N GLY A 453 2.69 -16.03 13.74
CA GLY A 453 3.46 -17.27 13.81
C GLY A 453 4.78 -17.15 14.59
N SER A 454 5.58 -18.21 14.58
CA SER A 454 6.84 -18.25 15.34
C SER A 454 7.93 -19.14 14.74
N ASP A 455 9.18 -18.91 15.13
CA ASP A 455 10.31 -19.78 14.75
C ASP A 455 10.49 -19.87 13.23
N ILE A 456 10.38 -18.73 12.56
CA ILE A 456 10.50 -18.61 11.11
C ILE A 456 11.92 -18.14 10.77
N SER A 457 12.50 -18.74 9.73
CA SER A 457 13.83 -18.38 9.27
C SER A 457 13.86 -18.11 7.77
N ILE A 458 14.25 -16.88 7.41
CA ILE A 458 14.41 -16.42 6.03
C ILE A 458 15.90 -16.24 5.77
N ARG A 459 16.47 -17.02 4.85
CA ARG A 459 17.91 -17.03 4.60
C ARG A 459 18.29 -17.05 3.14
N LYS A 460 19.46 -16.53 2.78
CA LYS A 460 19.99 -16.59 1.40
C LYS A 460 19.01 -16.06 0.35
N ILE A 461 18.36 -14.93 0.63
CA ILE A 461 17.43 -14.30 -0.30
C ILE A 461 18.15 -13.18 -1.02
N PHE A 462 18.02 -13.15 -2.35
CA PHE A 462 18.37 -12.01 -3.17
C PHE A 462 17.08 -11.33 -3.65
N TYR A 463 16.89 -10.05 -3.35
CA TYR A 463 15.76 -9.27 -3.84
C TYR A 463 16.21 -8.09 -4.70
N ASP A 464 15.73 -8.07 -5.94
CA ASP A 464 15.90 -6.97 -6.88
C ASP A 464 14.60 -6.16 -7.00
N GLY A 465 14.52 -5.08 -6.24
CA GLY A 465 13.41 -4.12 -6.28
C GLY A 465 13.57 -3.04 -7.35
N ARG A 466 14.54 -3.14 -8.28
CA ARG A 466 14.77 -2.14 -9.33
C ARG A 466 13.59 -2.14 -10.32
N SER A 467 13.00 -0.97 -10.55
CA SER A 467 11.83 -0.82 -11.42
C SER A 467 11.53 0.65 -11.74
N PRO A 468 10.80 0.95 -12.84
CA PRO A 468 10.33 2.30 -13.17
C PRO A 468 9.23 2.83 -12.23
N VAL A 469 8.56 1.96 -11.46
CA VAL A 469 7.55 2.32 -10.46
C VAL A 469 7.95 1.84 -9.06
N TYR A 470 7.18 2.22 -8.04
CA TYR A 470 7.40 1.76 -6.68
C TYR A 470 7.29 0.24 -6.55
N THR A 471 8.22 -0.33 -5.78
CA THR A 471 8.30 -1.76 -5.47
C THR A 471 8.24 -1.98 -3.96
N PRO A 472 7.75 -3.14 -3.52
CA PRO A 472 7.61 -3.41 -2.10
C PRO A 472 8.98 -3.58 -1.43
N PRO A 473 9.05 -3.47 -0.09
CA PRO A 473 10.16 -3.99 0.68
C PRO A 473 10.47 -5.46 0.36
N ALA A 474 11.72 -5.88 0.56
CA ALA A 474 12.10 -7.28 0.36
C ALA A 474 11.30 -8.21 1.27
N LEU A 475 11.11 -7.80 2.52
CA LEU A 475 10.35 -8.52 3.52
C LEU A 475 9.58 -7.55 4.41
N SER A 476 8.31 -7.90 4.66
CA SER A 476 7.49 -7.27 5.69
C SER A 476 6.94 -8.34 6.62
N ALA A 477 7.23 -8.22 7.92
CA ALA A 477 6.72 -9.12 8.94
C ALA A 477 5.93 -8.37 10.02
N ARG A 478 4.88 -9.00 10.55
CA ARG A 478 4.02 -8.45 11.59
C ARG A 478 3.70 -9.51 12.63
N MET A 479 3.83 -9.19 13.92
CA MET A 479 3.43 -10.06 15.04
C MET A 479 4.11 -11.44 15.02
N THR A 480 5.29 -11.56 14.40
CA THR A 480 5.99 -12.83 14.29
C THR A 480 7.03 -12.97 15.40
N HIS A 481 6.94 -14.04 16.18
CA HIS A 481 7.83 -14.31 17.31
C HIS A 481 9.08 -15.09 16.86
N ARG A 482 10.26 -14.76 17.39
CA ARG A 482 11.51 -15.49 17.09
C ARG A 482 11.77 -15.61 15.58
N LEU A 483 11.57 -14.51 14.86
CA LEU A 483 11.89 -14.41 13.43
C LEU A 483 13.38 -14.18 13.25
N SER A 484 14.01 -14.94 12.36
CA SER A 484 15.39 -14.73 11.93
C SER A 484 15.46 -14.41 10.44
N VAL A 485 16.09 -13.29 10.10
CA VAL A 485 16.41 -12.91 8.72
C VAL A 485 17.92 -12.84 8.62
N SER A 486 18.53 -13.74 7.86
CA SER A 486 19.98 -13.74 7.75
C SER A 486 20.51 -13.99 6.36
N ASN A 487 21.70 -13.48 6.06
CA ASN A 487 22.31 -13.70 4.75
C ASN A 487 21.32 -13.31 3.64
N CYS A 488 20.84 -12.08 3.62
CA CYS A 488 19.92 -11.62 2.57
C CYS A 488 20.52 -10.38 1.92
N PHE A 489 20.45 -10.31 0.60
CA PHE A 489 20.83 -9.13 -0.19
C PHE A 489 19.58 -8.54 -0.79
N TYR A 490 19.35 -7.24 -0.57
CA TYR A 490 18.23 -6.55 -1.18
C TYR A 490 18.68 -5.21 -1.72
N THR A 491 18.22 -4.90 -2.93
CA THR A 491 18.43 -3.61 -3.56
C THR A 491 17.11 -2.99 -3.98
N ARG A 492 17.01 -1.67 -3.84
CA ARG A 492 15.76 -0.93 -4.05
C ARG A 492 14.63 -1.51 -3.17
N GLY A 493 13.38 -1.27 -3.55
CA GLY A 493 12.23 -1.38 -2.65
C GLY A 493 12.01 -0.10 -1.85
N PHE A 494 10.74 0.19 -1.55
CA PHE A 494 10.33 1.37 -0.77
C PHE A 494 11.08 1.43 0.58
N HIS A 495 11.22 0.28 1.25
CA HIS A 495 12.15 0.01 2.36
C HIS A 495 12.95 -1.25 2.07
N GLY A 496 13.99 -1.55 2.85
CA GLY A 496 14.68 -2.85 2.78
C GLY A 496 13.90 -3.96 3.49
N LEU A 497 14.00 -3.99 4.82
CA LEU A 497 13.28 -4.93 5.70
C LEU A 497 12.39 -4.15 6.67
N VAL A 498 11.16 -4.63 6.90
CA VAL A 498 10.18 -3.96 7.76
C VAL A 498 9.53 -4.94 8.73
N PHE A 499 9.59 -4.63 10.02
CA PHE A 499 9.09 -5.47 11.09
C PHE A 499 8.16 -4.68 12.00
N TYR A 500 6.99 -5.23 12.30
CA TYR A 500 6.03 -4.66 13.25
C TYR A 500 5.79 -5.66 14.37
N GLN A 501 6.07 -5.27 15.61
CA GLN A 501 5.82 -6.11 16.79
C GLN A 501 6.36 -7.54 16.64
N CYS A 502 7.61 -7.69 16.23
CA CYS A 502 8.28 -8.99 16.08
C CYS A 502 9.25 -9.18 17.27
N PRO A 503 8.80 -9.76 18.40
CA PRO A 503 9.67 -9.98 19.55
C PRO A 503 10.71 -11.07 19.27
N ASP A 504 11.87 -10.92 19.89
CA ASP A 504 13.04 -11.80 19.72
C ASP A 504 13.46 -11.90 18.25
N LEU A 505 13.38 -10.77 17.54
CA LEU A 505 13.79 -10.64 16.15
C LEU A 505 15.31 -10.65 16.03
N GLU A 506 15.82 -11.43 15.09
CA GLU A 506 17.24 -11.45 14.70
C GLU A 506 17.38 -11.03 13.22
N VAL A 507 18.17 -10.00 12.95
CA VAL A 507 18.57 -9.63 11.58
C VAL A 507 20.07 -9.58 11.49
N SER A 508 20.64 -10.49 10.70
CA SER A 508 22.09 -10.62 10.63
C SER A 508 22.66 -10.91 9.27
N HIS A 509 23.91 -10.49 9.04
CA HIS A 509 24.62 -10.83 7.82
C HIS A 509 23.88 -10.39 6.54
N CYS A 510 23.08 -9.33 6.60
CA CYS A 510 22.30 -8.84 5.47
C CYS A 510 22.97 -7.66 4.78
N VAL A 511 22.67 -7.47 3.50
CA VAL A 511 23.13 -6.35 2.68
C VAL A 511 21.94 -5.54 2.20
N ALA A 512 21.90 -4.26 2.59
CA ALA A 512 20.96 -3.29 2.07
C ALA A 512 21.66 -2.40 1.04
N TYR A 513 21.41 -2.62 -0.24
CA TYR A 513 22.09 -1.90 -1.32
C TYR A 513 21.18 -0.84 -1.97
N ILE A 514 21.37 0.43 -1.61
CA ILE A 514 20.65 1.59 -2.17
C ILE A 514 19.13 1.40 -2.10
N THR A 515 18.60 1.30 -0.88
CA THR A 515 17.14 1.26 -0.65
C THR A 515 16.50 2.63 -0.93
N GLN A 516 15.19 2.69 -1.15
CA GLN A 516 14.56 3.98 -1.48
C GLN A 516 14.50 4.89 -0.26
N ILE A 517 14.08 4.39 0.92
CA ILE A 517 13.95 5.18 2.16
C ILE A 517 14.94 4.70 3.23
N GLY A 518 14.67 3.56 3.87
CA GLY A 518 15.44 3.06 5.01
C GLY A 518 15.76 1.58 4.84
N ALA A 519 16.90 1.17 5.38
CA ALA A 519 17.42 -0.18 5.22
C ALA A 519 16.65 -1.19 6.08
N ILE A 520 16.55 -0.92 7.38
CA ILE A 520 15.87 -1.79 8.34
C ILE A 520 14.93 -0.95 9.20
N ALA A 521 13.66 -1.35 9.24
CA ALA A 521 12.64 -0.71 10.05
C ALA A 521 12.06 -1.68 11.09
N VAL A 522 12.11 -1.32 12.38
CA VAL A 522 11.63 -2.16 13.50
C VAL A 522 10.67 -1.37 14.39
N TYR A 523 9.38 -1.67 14.27
CA TYR A 523 8.30 -1.03 15.03
C TYR A 523 7.82 -1.95 16.16
N ASN A 524 8.74 -2.27 17.07
CA ASN A 524 8.48 -3.09 18.24
C ASN A 524 8.08 -2.23 19.44
N LEU A 525 7.32 -2.80 20.38
CA LEU A 525 7.06 -2.21 21.70
C LEU A 525 8.32 -2.28 22.59
N PRO A 526 8.42 -1.47 23.67
CA PRO A 526 9.64 -1.40 24.49
C PRO A 526 10.15 -2.74 25.05
N HIS A 527 9.26 -3.70 25.31
CA HIS A 527 9.62 -5.03 25.84
C HIS A 527 9.92 -6.08 24.75
N GLN A 528 9.70 -5.76 23.47
CA GLN A 528 9.85 -6.69 22.35
C GLN A 528 11.22 -6.53 21.70
N LYS A 529 12.20 -7.32 22.13
CA LYS A 529 13.60 -7.19 21.72
C LYS A 529 13.82 -7.47 20.23
N ALA A 530 14.79 -6.77 19.64
CA ALA A 530 15.32 -7.01 18.31
C ALA A 530 16.84 -6.83 18.31
N ASN A 531 17.56 -7.76 17.72
CA ASN A 531 19.01 -7.73 17.56
C ASN A 531 19.38 -7.63 16.07
N LEU A 532 20.12 -6.57 15.75
CA LEU A 532 20.52 -6.21 14.39
C LEU A 532 22.05 -6.21 14.33
N HIS A 533 22.66 -7.22 13.73
CA HIS A 533 24.11 -7.33 13.79
C HIS A 533 24.78 -7.82 12.52
N HIS A 534 26.03 -7.40 12.30
CA HIS A 534 26.84 -7.84 11.16
C HIS A 534 26.19 -7.52 9.81
N ASN A 535 25.37 -6.48 9.74
CA ASN A 535 24.74 -6.05 8.50
C ASN A 535 25.59 -5.00 7.78
N LEU A 536 25.45 -4.98 6.46
CA LEU A 536 26.12 -4.06 5.56
C LEU A 536 25.09 -3.16 4.88
N LEU A 537 25.05 -1.88 5.25
CA LEU A 537 23.98 -0.97 4.87
C LEU A 537 24.53 0.20 4.06
N PHE A 538 24.19 0.24 2.78
CA PHE A 538 24.49 1.38 1.92
C PHE A 538 23.40 2.43 2.04
N ASP A 539 23.80 3.70 1.96
CA ASP A 539 22.86 4.80 1.96
C ASP A 539 21.83 4.68 0.82
N GLY A 540 20.66 5.25 1.06
CA GLY A 540 19.57 5.19 0.10
C GLY A 540 19.80 6.02 -1.16
N THR A 541 18.72 6.22 -1.91
CA THR A 541 18.72 7.11 -3.08
C THR A 541 19.10 8.55 -2.71
N LEU A 542 19.63 9.30 -3.67
CA LEU A 542 20.04 10.71 -3.50
C LEU A 542 18.95 11.61 -2.89
N GLN A 543 17.66 11.33 -3.15
CA GLN A 543 16.54 12.11 -2.60
C GLN A 543 16.32 11.89 -1.09
N LYS A 544 16.86 10.81 -0.54
CA LYS A 544 16.65 10.39 0.86
C LYS A 544 17.94 10.42 1.66
N LEU A 545 18.89 11.29 1.30
CA LEU A 545 20.16 11.45 2.02
C LEU A 545 19.99 11.69 3.53
N GLY A 546 18.91 12.36 3.95
CA GLY A 546 18.61 12.59 5.38
C GLY A 546 18.03 11.38 6.12
N ALA A 547 17.70 10.28 5.45
CA ALA A 547 17.12 9.10 6.09
C ALA A 547 18.18 8.32 6.88
N ALA A 548 17.79 7.87 8.07
CA ALA A 548 18.60 6.94 8.86
C ALA A 548 18.50 5.51 8.29
N PRO A 549 19.58 4.71 8.33
CA PRO A 549 19.53 3.31 7.93
C PRO A 549 18.59 2.50 8.83
N PHE A 550 18.54 2.83 10.13
CA PHE A 550 17.64 2.23 11.11
C PHE A 550 16.48 3.15 11.44
N ASN A 551 15.25 2.69 11.22
CA ASN A 551 14.03 3.39 11.61
C ASN A 551 13.30 2.53 12.64
N VAL A 552 13.05 3.05 13.83
CA VAL A 552 12.54 2.25 14.93
C VAL A 552 11.37 2.93 15.63
N SER A 553 10.59 2.17 16.40
CA SER A 553 9.59 2.78 17.27
C SER A 553 10.22 3.39 18.51
N TYR A 554 10.94 2.56 19.26
CA TYR A 554 11.65 2.90 20.50
C TYR A 554 13.11 2.47 20.37
N LEU A 555 14.01 3.05 21.17
CA LEU A 555 15.44 2.68 21.16
C LEU A 555 15.73 1.48 22.05
N GLU A 556 15.01 1.38 23.17
CA GLU A 556 15.11 0.37 24.22
C GLU A 556 15.07 -1.08 23.72
N PRO A 557 14.18 -1.47 22.77
CA PRO A 557 14.14 -2.85 22.29
C PRO A 557 15.29 -3.20 21.34
N ILE A 558 16.09 -2.21 20.89
CA ILE A 558 17.03 -2.38 19.78
C ILE A 558 18.44 -2.60 20.31
N THR A 559 18.96 -3.78 20.04
CA THR A 559 20.39 -4.06 20.12
C THR A 559 20.97 -3.99 18.71
N GLU A 560 21.98 -3.15 18.52
CA GLU A 560 22.70 -3.08 17.25
C GLU A 560 24.20 -3.31 17.50
N ASN A 561 24.82 -4.19 16.72
CA ASN A 561 26.23 -4.54 16.89
C ASN A 561 26.93 -4.86 15.56
N TYR A 562 28.15 -4.38 15.38
CA TYR A 562 29.01 -4.74 14.25
C TYR A 562 28.38 -4.51 12.87
N ASN A 563 27.47 -3.54 12.75
CA ASN A 563 26.94 -3.15 11.45
C ASN A 563 27.90 -2.16 10.79
N CYS A 564 28.10 -2.32 9.49
CA CYS A 564 28.85 -1.38 8.68
C CYS A 564 27.88 -0.55 7.85
N ILE A 565 27.94 0.77 7.98
CA ILE A 565 27.12 1.70 7.22
C ILE A 565 28.03 2.47 6.26
N TYR A 566 27.64 2.52 4.99
CA TYR A 566 28.29 3.31 3.94
C TYR A 566 27.44 4.54 3.62
N PRO A 567 27.73 5.70 4.26
CA PRO A 567 26.97 6.93 4.05
C PRO A 567 27.44 7.67 2.79
N ARG A 568 26.59 8.51 2.20
CA ARG A 568 27.00 9.42 1.10
C ARG A 568 27.52 10.78 1.58
N ILE A 569 27.56 10.99 2.89
CA ILE A 569 28.14 12.16 3.57
C ILE A 569 29.07 11.66 4.67
N PRO A 570 29.98 12.50 5.20
CA PRO A 570 30.77 12.15 6.37
C PRO A 570 29.89 11.58 7.50
N GLY A 571 30.33 10.46 8.08
CA GLY A 571 29.52 9.66 9.01
C GLY A 571 29.09 10.42 10.26
N GLU A 572 29.90 11.36 10.72
CA GLU A 572 29.61 12.25 11.84
C GLU A 572 28.41 13.18 11.58
N LEU A 573 28.09 13.43 10.31
CA LEU A 573 26.93 14.23 9.88
C LEU A 573 25.72 13.36 9.54
N LYS A 574 25.89 12.04 9.44
CA LYS A 574 24.85 11.10 9.01
C LYS A 574 23.96 10.69 10.19
N ALA A 575 22.65 10.72 9.96
CA ALA A 575 21.70 10.10 10.86
C ALA A 575 21.92 8.58 10.90
N PHE A 576 22.15 8.04 12.10
CA PHE A 576 22.38 6.63 12.35
C PHE A 576 21.07 5.87 12.63
N ILE A 577 20.22 6.44 13.49
CA ILE A 577 18.95 5.83 13.90
C ILE A 577 17.87 6.87 14.11
N ARG A 578 16.62 6.53 13.77
CA ARG A 578 15.45 7.37 14.01
C ARG A 578 14.36 6.61 14.76
N PRO A 579 14.17 6.88 16.07
CA PRO A 579 12.98 6.43 16.78
C PRO A 579 11.80 7.37 16.45
N ASN A 580 10.61 6.83 16.23
CA ASN A 580 9.40 7.64 16.02
C ASN A 580 8.64 7.96 17.33
N ARG A 581 9.06 7.33 18.45
CA ARG A 581 8.56 7.60 19.80
C ARG A 581 9.73 7.80 20.77
N LEU A 582 9.51 8.59 21.81
CA LEU A 582 10.39 8.68 22.97
C LEU A 582 9.95 7.69 24.07
N ALA A 583 10.76 7.56 25.13
CA ALA A 583 10.48 6.67 26.27
C ALA A 583 9.12 6.96 26.95
N ASP A 584 8.67 8.22 26.91
CA ASP A 584 7.37 8.67 27.42
C ASP A 584 6.21 8.50 26.41
N ASN A 585 6.46 7.83 25.28
CA ASN A 585 5.53 7.61 24.16
C ASN A 585 5.12 8.87 23.38
N SER A 586 5.74 10.02 23.64
CA SER A 586 5.58 11.21 22.79
C SER A 586 6.14 10.95 21.38
N SER A 587 5.55 11.59 20.37
CA SER A 587 6.04 11.50 18.99
C SER A 587 7.40 12.14 18.84
N ASN A 588 8.31 11.51 18.11
CA ASN A 588 9.63 12.05 17.83
C ASN A 588 9.87 12.20 16.32
N ASP A 589 10.30 13.40 15.93
CA ASP A 589 10.69 13.71 14.55
C ASP A 589 12.21 13.82 14.35
N LYS A 590 12.99 13.70 15.43
CA LYS A 590 14.45 13.81 15.39
C LYS A 590 15.10 12.46 15.04
N ALA A 591 16.04 12.46 14.11
CA ALA A 591 17.00 11.37 13.93
C ALA A 591 18.31 11.67 14.69
N PHE A 592 19.00 10.64 15.15
CA PHE A 592 20.22 10.76 15.95
C PHE A 592 21.43 10.29 15.16
N THR A 593 22.52 11.05 15.24
CA THR A 593 23.85 10.61 14.81
C THR A 593 24.33 9.45 15.69
N LEU A 594 25.39 8.75 15.27
CA LEU A 594 25.96 7.65 16.06
C LEU A 594 26.41 8.12 17.45
N SER A 595 27.10 9.28 17.54
CA SER A 595 27.55 9.82 18.82
C SER A 595 26.39 10.22 19.75
N GLU A 596 25.31 10.79 19.21
CA GLU A 596 24.11 11.09 20.00
C GLU A 596 23.43 9.81 20.48
N TYR A 597 23.31 8.79 19.61
CA TYR A 597 22.75 7.50 19.98
C TYR A 597 23.55 6.82 21.10
N GLU A 598 24.88 6.85 21.05
CA GLU A 598 25.73 6.29 22.12
C GLU A 598 25.53 7.02 23.46
N LYS A 599 25.39 8.35 23.44
CA LYS A 599 25.09 9.15 24.64
C LYS A 599 23.71 8.83 25.21
N LEU A 600 22.71 8.67 24.35
CA LEU A 600 21.33 8.37 24.75
C LEU A 600 21.16 6.95 25.26
N SER A 601 21.80 5.98 24.61
CA SER A 601 21.71 4.57 25.00
C SER A 601 22.59 4.22 26.20
N GLY A 602 23.56 5.09 26.55
CA GLY A 602 24.57 4.80 27.56
C GLY A 602 25.53 3.67 27.16
N ARG A 603 25.53 3.26 25.89
CA ARG A 603 26.32 2.14 25.35
C ARG A 603 27.16 2.63 24.18
N LYS A 604 28.45 2.26 24.18
CA LYS A 604 29.31 2.43 23.00
C LYS A 604 28.88 1.44 21.92
N SER A 605 28.62 1.92 20.71
CA SER A 605 28.22 1.06 19.60
C SER A 605 29.44 0.35 19.01
N THR A 606 29.28 -0.90 18.61
CA THR A 606 30.27 -1.62 17.78
C THR A 606 29.97 -1.48 16.29
N SER A 607 28.87 -0.83 15.91
CA SER A 607 28.61 -0.45 14.53
C SER A 607 29.36 0.84 14.18
N PHE A 608 29.69 0.98 12.90
CA PHE A 608 30.54 2.07 12.44
C PHE A 608 30.17 2.51 11.02
N PHE A 609 30.57 3.73 10.69
CA PHE A 609 30.55 4.21 9.32
C PHE A 609 31.87 3.88 8.62
N ALA A 610 31.79 3.30 7.43
CA ALA A 610 32.95 3.10 6.56
C ALA A 610 33.06 4.23 5.54
N ASN A 611 34.25 4.37 4.93
CA ASN A 611 34.51 5.41 3.94
C ASN A 611 33.58 5.25 2.71
N PRO A 612 32.87 6.30 2.25
CA PRO A 612 32.11 6.29 0.99
C PRO A 612 32.92 5.91 -0.25
N ASP A 613 34.23 6.19 -0.27
CA ASP A 613 35.12 5.99 -1.41
C ASP A 613 35.53 4.51 -1.57
N VAL A 614 34.54 3.64 -1.72
CA VAL A 614 34.74 2.20 -1.96
C VAL A 614 34.91 1.97 -3.46
N PRO A 615 35.99 1.32 -3.93
CA PRO A 615 36.20 1.02 -5.35
C PRO A 615 35.09 0.18 -6.01
N ALA A 616 34.29 -0.56 -5.21
CA ALA A 616 33.10 -1.29 -5.68
C ALA A 616 31.95 -0.37 -6.13
N LEU A 617 32.04 0.93 -5.86
CA LEU A 617 31.07 1.95 -6.24
C LEU A 617 31.76 3.13 -6.93
N PRO A 618 32.35 2.96 -8.13
CA PRO A 618 32.98 4.06 -8.87
C PRO A 618 32.03 5.23 -9.23
N GLU A 619 30.76 5.16 -8.82
CA GLU A 619 29.70 6.09 -9.20
C GLU A 619 28.77 6.51 -8.03
N MET A 620 28.97 6.08 -6.76
CA MET A 620 28.14 6.61 -5.66
C MET A 620 28.52 8.07 -5.40
N ILE A 621 27.66 8.98 -5.84
CA ILE A 621 27.84 10.41 -5.59
C ILE A 621 27.82 10.65 -4.07
N SER A 622 28.95 11.16 -3.58
CA SER A 622 29.17 11.62 -2.22
C SER A 622 29.11 13.15 -2.13
N PHE A 623 28.87 13.63 -0.92
CA PHE A 623 28.70 15.04 -0.56
C PHE A 623 29.49 15.33 0.71
N THR A 624 29.93 16.58 0.87
CA THR A 624 30.68 17.00 2.06
C THR A 624 29.75 17.35 3.22
N SER A 625 28.48 17.68 2.95
CA SER A 625 27.47 18.01 3.96
C SER A 625 26.03 17.93 3.40
N ILE A 626 25.03 18.08 4.27
CA ILE A 626 23.62 18.24 3.86
C ILE A 626 23.42 19.53 3.04
N ALA A 627 24.17 20.60 3.34
CA ALA A 627 24.09 21.85 2.60
C ALA A 627 24.65 21.70 1.19
N ASP A 628 25.81 21.06 1.06
CA ASP A 628 26.43 20.68 -0.22
C ASP A 628 25.48 19.82 -1.05
N TRP A 629 24.86 18.82 -0.43
CA TRP A 629 23.82 18.03 -1.10
C TRP A 629 22.65 18.89 -1.57
N LYS A 630 22.11 19.81 -0.77
CA LYS A 630 20.98 20.67 -1.19
C LYS A 630 21.34 21.54 -2.39
N GLU A 631 22.52 22.15 -2.37
CA GLU A 631 23.01 23.01 -3.44
C GLU A 631 23.26 22.22 -4.73
N ARG A 632 24.01 21.11 -4.61
CA ARG A 632 24.28 20.22 -5.74
C ARG A 632 23.00 19.58 -6.26
N TRP A 633 22.09 19.14 -5.39
CA TRP A 633 20.81 18.55 -5.82
C TRP A 633 20.01 19.48 -6.72
N GLN A 634 19.97 20.79 -6.41
CA GLN A 634 19.28 21.79 -7.23
C GLN A 634 19.99 22.04 -8.56
N SER A 635 21.32 21.91 -8.62
CA SER A 635 22.12 22.13 -9.82
C SER A 635 22.34 20.87 -10.68
N LEU A 636 22.14 19.67 -10.13
CA LEU A 636 22.13 18.42 -10.88
C LEU A 636 20.96 18.49 -11.87
N GLY A 637 21.27 18.51 -13.17
CA GLY A 637 20.24 18.44 -14.23
C GLY A 637 19.37 17.18 -14.09
N LYS A 638 18.18 17.15 -14.71
CA LYS A 638 17.27 15.98 -14.66
C LYS A 638 18.00 14.67 -14.92
N GLU A 639 18.92 14.65 -15.87
CA GLU A 639 19.70 13.45 -16.21
C GLU A 639 20.64 12.98 -15.09
N HIS A 640 21.18 13.88 -14.27
CA HIS A 640 21.99 13.57 -13.08
C HIS A 640 21.14 13.17 -11.88
N GLN A 641 19.99 13.82 -11.67
CA GLN A 641 18.99 13.39 -10.68
C GLN A 641 18.39 12.03 -11.05
N GLU A 642 18.29 11.75 -12.35
CA GLU A 642 17.78 10.51 -12.92
C GLU A 642 18.88 9.49 -13.21
N LEU A 643 20.18 9.78 -13.03
CA LEU A 643 21.26 8.87 -13.45
C LEU A 643 21.18 7.52 -12.71
N GLU A 644 20.80 7.54 -11.43
CA GLU A 644 20.45 6.34 -10.66
C GLU A 644 19.04 5.79 -10.97
N TYR A 645 18.11 6.58 -11.51
CA TYR A 645 16.77 6.11 -11.91
C TYR A 645 16.74 5.53 -13.36
N LYS A 646 17.57 6.03 -14.28
CA LYS A 646 17.63 5.71 -15.73
C LYS A 646 18.63 4.60 -16.06
N LYS A 647 19.82 4.57 -15.43
CA LYS A 647 20.75 3.42 -15.58
C LYS A 647 20.20 2.11 -14.97
N ILE A 648 19.15 2.22 -14.16
CA ILE A 648 18.49 1.11 -13.45
C ILE A 648 17.08 0.80 -14.01
N SER A 649 16.49 1.70 -14.82
CA SER A 649 15.19 1.48 -15.50
C SER A 649 15.33 1.11 -16.99
N ALA A 650 16.54 0.83 -17.46
CA ALA A 650 16.76 0.30 -18.80
C ALA A 650 16.07 -1.06 -18.94
N LYS A 651 15.41 -1.28 -20.09
CA LYS A 651 14.63 -2.47 -20.45
C LYS A 651 15.43 -3.78 -20.46
N GLU A 652 16.74 -3.73 -20.26
CA GLU A 652 17.63 -4.88 -20.17
C GLU A 652 18.37 -4.86 -18.82
N PHE A 653 17.94 -5.73 -17.91
CA PHE A 653 18.51 -5.86 -16.58
C PHE A 653 19.78 -6.70 -16.63
N ALA A 654 20.95 -6.11 -16.36
CA ALA A 654 22.10 -6.93 -15.97
C ALA A 654 21.76 -7.63 -14.64
N PRO A 655 21.89 -8.97 -14.54
CA PRO A 655 21.69 -9.67 -13.28
C PRO A 655 22.71 -9.14 -12.28
N LEU A 656 22.25 -8.60 -11.16
CA LEU A 656 23.12 -8.38 -10.03
C LEU A 656 23.30 -9.75 -9.36
N GLU A 657 24.25 -10.55 -9.84
CA GLU A 657 24.58 -11.81 -9.17
C GLU A 657 25.25 -11.47 -7.83
N ALA A 658 24.52 -11.66 -6.72
CA ALA A 658 25.05 -11.44 -5.36
C ALA A 658 26.34 -12.22 -5.06
N ALA A 659 26.64 -13.26 -5.85
CA ALA A 659 27.84 -14.10 -5.76
C ALA A 659 29.14 -13.30 -5.91
N ASP A 660 29.15 -12.19 -6.65
CA ASP A 660 30.36 -11.40 -6.92
C ASP A 660 30.67 -10.34 -5.85
N PHE A 661 29.74 -10.09 -4.92
CA PHE A 661 29.85 -8.97 -3.98
C PHE A 661 30.96 -9.18 -2.91
N PHE A 662 30.97 -10.33 -2.23
CA PHE A 662 31.93 -10.58 -1.12
C PHE A 662 33.36 -10.82 -1.57
N PRO A 663 33.61 -11.56 -2.67
CA PRO A 663 34.95 -11.67 -3.23
C PRO A 663 35.56 -10.32 -3.64
N ARG A 664 34.73 -9.30 -3.91
CA ARG A 664 35.16 -7.96 -4.34
C ARG A 664 35.21 -6.91 -3.21
N ASN A 665 34.78 -7.22 -1.98
CA ASN A 665 34.68 -6.27 -0.86
C ASN A 665 35.40 -6.77 0.42
N PRO A 666 36.75 -6.82 0.44
CA PRO A 666 37.52 -7.45 1.51
C PRO A 666 37.42 -6.76 2.88
N ALA A 667 37.16 -5.45 2.92
CA ALA A 667 36.95 -4.73 4.18
C ALA A 667 35.62 -5.10 4.88
N CYS A 668 34.65 -5.64 4.12
CA CYS A 668 33.44 -6.22 4.68
C CYS A 668 33.66 -7.67 5.14
N GLN A 669 34.86 -8.24 4.96
CA GLN A 669 35.09 -9.65 5.29
C GLN A 669 35.03 -9.94 6.78
N LYS A 670 35.39 -9.00 7.67
CA LYS A 670 35.39 -9.23 9.12
C LYS A 670 35.12 -7.96 9.95
N ALA A 671 34.27 -8.10 10.97
CA ALA A 671 34.11 -7.19 12.08
C ALA A 671 35.24 -7.37 13.12
N ALA A 672 35.24 -6.50 14.14
CA ALA A 672 36.24 -6.53 15.22
C ALA A 672 36.24 -7.83 16.04
N ASP A 673 35.14 -8.58 16.04
CA ASP A 673 35.03 -9.91 16.67
C ASP A 673 35.44 -11.07 15.73
N GLY A 674 35.90 -10.75 14.51
CA GLY A 674 36.39 -11.71 13.53
C GLY A 674 35.31 -12.35 12.65
N GLN A 675 34.03 -12.04 12.87
CA GLN A 675 32.91 -12.54 12.07
C GLN A 675 32.67 -11.67 10.82
N PRO A 676 32.16 -12.21 9.70
CA PRO A 676 31.93 -11.43 8.50
C PRO A 676 30.82 -10.38 8.62
N ILE A 677 30.97 -9.25 7.94
CA ILE A 677 29.94 -8.21 7.84
C ILE A 677 29.26 -8.31 6.47
N GLY A 678 27.93 -8.24 6.45
CA GLY A 678 27.13 -8.56 5.26
C GLY A 678 27.00 -10.07 5.12
N LEU A 679 26.85 -10.59 3.90
CA LEU A 679 26.70 -12.04 3.68
C LEU A 679 27.91 -12.79 4.22
N ASP A 680 27.65 -13.77 5.07
CA ASP A 680 28.66 -14.73 5.51
C ASP A 680 28.95 -15.69 4.35
N PRO A 681 30.15 -15.67 3.74
CA PRO A 681 30.46 -16.52 2.60
C PRO A 681 30.41 -18.01 2.93
N ALA A 682 30.72 -18.39 4.18
CA ALA A 682 30.64 -19.78 4.61
C ALA A 682 29.19 -20.22 4.75
N ALA A 683 28.33 -19.35 5.29
CA ALA A 683 26.91 -19.59 5.30
C ALA A 683 26.32 -19.59 3.89
N TRP A 684 26.85 -18.81 2.93
CA TRP A 684 26.30 -18.64 1.58
C TRP A 684 26.61 -19.79 0.61
N LYS A 685 27.80 -20.41 0.72
CA LYS A 685 28.13 -21.69 0.05
C LYS A 685 27.11 -22.78 0.39
#